data_AF-A0AAQ4QSY6-F1
#
_entry.id   AF-A0AAQ4QSY6-F1
#
_cell.length_a   1.000
_cell.length_b   1.000
_cell.length_c   1.000
_cell.angle_alpha   90.00
_cell.angle_beta   90.00
_cell.angle_gamma   90.00
#
_symmetry.space_group_name_H-M   'P 1'
#
loop_
_entity.id
_entity.type
_entity.pdbx_description
1 polymer ?
#
loop_
_entity_poly.entity_id
_entity_poly.type
_entity_poly.pdbx_seq_one_letter_code
_entity_poly.pdbx_strand_id
1 'polypeptide(L)'
;VGEKRYLVPVMSVAVVLVLSVLLAGASHAGPEMDPYKVLGVTRSASQAEIKKVYKRLAKEWHPDKNKNPGAEDMFIKITKSYEILSSEDKRANYDRYGQTDDTQPYGGARYGHRHDSFYFDESFNSFPFNSKHHRDFADNKYTLHFNQYVNDVVPDSYKRPYLIKITSDWCFSCIHIEPVWKEVGAGGRLANHLGAHRTPSILGVINGKVTFFHYAVAKEHLRQFVEDLLPQRLVEWVTDKNDLQFLSSWHELNKPHVLLFDQVPEVPLLYKLTAFVYKDYLQFGYVDQGLSETANLQKEFNINTYAPTMLVFKENIDKPADIIQAKGMKKQIIDEFMSNNRFLLVPRLVNQKLFDELCPVKQFHRRRKYCVLLITGDEETFTLGNHAFLSFASTITKEVVRFAYVYQRLQRPLCDVFTQSKDSAESSVVILERRNAAGKALFKPVTGWNGSEEDKRRLLEELERLQKDPSILVHDAVLPELNNEFASMFAIRWIYASYDYLSEVIDDILHNNWREMMPLLSLIFSALFILFGTVVIQAFSDSSEDVQTKPKAKDGSKAENGSPETGSASSRPPKKSFVEVTELTDITYMSNLVKLRPGHMNIVLVLTDASKNILLSKFAKEVYSFTGSLTLHFSFLNMDKHGEWMFTLLEYAQDATQIDADEDDGGNRKADYTGYVLALNGHKKYLCLFKPVYTGEDPDGKSSEDEGAGSGGRSSRCGSRDDHPPRRSKRSRSLSTLQIHHKLDRLGLWMERLMEGTLHRYYIPTWPGLDKITPGK
;
A
#
# COMPACT_ATOMS: atom_id res chain seq x y z
N VAL A 1 77.52 43.65 32.49
CA VAL A 1 76.40 43.60 33.46
C VAL A 1 75.13 43.97 32.70
N GLY A 2 74.16 43.13 32.36
CA GLY A 2 73.87 41.72 32.55
C GLY A 2 72.57 41.48 31.73
N GLU A 3 72.49 40.33 31.08
CA GLU A 3 71.47 39.85 30.13
C GLU A 3 70.02 40.37 30.29
N LYS A 4 69.50 41.05 29.27
CA LYS A 4 68.07 41.05 28.90
C LYS A 4 67.90 41.33 27.41
N ARG A 5 67.67 40.28 26.60
CA ARG A 5 66.79 40.22 25.39
C ARG A 5 67.05 38.91 24.65
N TYR A 6 65.99 38.33 24.08
CA TYR A 6 65.84 37.00 23.44
C TYR A 6 65.38 35.87 24.37
N LEU A 7 64.13 35.95 24.83
CA LEU A 7 63.39 34.78 25.34
C LEU A 7 62.13 34.54 24.49
N VAL A 8 62.27 34.61 23.17
CA VAL A 8 61.23 34.22 22.18
C VAL A 8 61.96 33.75 20.90
N PRO A 9 62.52 32.51 20.88
CA PRO A 9 62.20 31.64 19.73
C PRO A 9 62.24 30.10 20.01
N VAL A 10 62.14 29.62 21.26
CA VAL A 10 62.23 28.15 21.52
C VAL A 10 60.86 27.45 21.58
N MET A 11 59.79 28.16 21.99
CA MET A 11 58.45 27.57 22.10
C MET A 11 57.71 27.44 20.75
N SER A 12 57.94 28.35 19.80
CA SER A 12 57.30 28.30 18.47
C SER A 12 57.90 27.22 17.56
N VAL A 13 59.19 26.91 17.72
CA VAL A 13 59.86 25.83 16.97
C VAL A 13 59.41 24.45 17.48
N ALA A 14 59.17 24.30 18.79
CA ALA A 14 58.64 23.07 19.38
C ALA A 14 57.18 22.79 18.95
N VAL A 15 56.32 23.81 18.89
CA VAL A 15 54.93 23.64 18.44
C VAL A 15 54.84 23.35 16.95
N VAL A 16 55.69 23.96 16.11
CA VAL A 16 55.73 23.66 14.66
C VAL A 16 56.37 22.30 14.38
N LEU A 17 57.38 21.86 15.16
CA LEU A 17 57.93 20.50 15.06
C LEU A 17 56.93 19.44 15.50
N VAL A 18 56.20 19.67 16.60
CA VAL A 18 55.13 18.77 17.06
C VAL A 18 53.95 18.74 16.08
N LEU A 19 53.57 19.87 15.47
CA LEU A 19 52.55 19.88 14.40
C LEU A 19 53.05 19.24 13.10
N SER A 20 54.34 19.36 12.76
CA SER A 20 54.92 18.72 11.58
C SER A 20 55.08 17.20 11.74
N VAL A 21 55.35 16.72 12.97
CA VAL A 21 55.38 15.30 13.31
C VAL A 21 53.95 14.72 13.41
N LEU A 22 52.95 15.53 13.76
CA LEU A 22 51.54 15.12 13.76
C LEU A 22 50.87 15.21 12.37
N LEU A 23 51.38 16.01 11.43
CA LEU A 23 50.90 16.09 10.05
C LEU A 23 51.72 15.25 9.05
N ALA A 24 52.87 14.72 9.43
CA ALA A 24 53.62 13.70 8.68
C ALA A 24 53.24 12.25 9.08
N GLY A 25 52.20 12.08 9.90
CA GLY A 25 51.74 10.78 10.42
C GLY A 25 50.55 10.15 9.70
N ALA A 26 50.06 10.73 8.59
CA ALA A 26 48.95 10.17 7.80
C ALA A 26 49.44 9.71 6.41
N SER A 27 50.41 8.81 6.41
CA SER A 27 50.69 7.90 5.29
C SER A 27 51.19 6.58 5.85
N HIS A 28 50.46 6.01 6.81
CA HIS A 28 50.55 4.57 7.03
C HIS A 28 49.70 3.92 5.93
N ALA A 29 50.34 3.63 4.80
CA ALA A 29 50.04 2.40 4.10
C ALA A 29 50.00 1.30 5.18
N GLY A 30 48.82 0.72 5.39
CA GLY A 30 48.65 -0.36 6.36
C GLY A 30 49.68 -1.45 6.09
N PRO A 31 50.08 -2.25 7.10
CA PRO A 31 51.03 -3.32 6.90
C PRO A 31 50.53 -4.16 5.73
N GLU A 32 51.34 -4.21 4.68
CA GLU A 32 51.09 -4.97 3.46
C GLU A 32 50.67 -6.38 3.89
N MET A 33 49.38 -6.68 3.76
CA MET A 33 48.80 -7.88 4.34
C MET A 33 49.23 -9.06 3.48
N ASP A 34 50.31 -9.75 3.88
CA ASP A 34 50.83 -10.90 3.15
C ASP A 34 49.78 -12.03 3.14
N PRO A 35 49.14 -12.31 1.99
CA PRO A 35 48.02 -13.23 1.92
C PRO A 35 48.44 -14.68 2.21
N TYR A 36 49.71 -15.00 1.98
CA TYR A 36 50.26 -16.32 2.31
C TYR A 36 50.35 -16.50 3.82
N LYS A 37 50.74 -15.45 4.56
CA LYS A 37 50.82 -15.49 6.03
C LYS A 37 49.44 -15.52 6.68
N VAL A 38 48.46 -14.81 6.13
CA VAL A 38 47.09 -14.80 6.66
C VAL A 38 46.41 -16.16 6.49
N LEU A 39 46.62 -16.83 5.35
CA LEU A 39 46.14 -18.20 5.17
C LEU A 39 47.05 -19.26 5.82
N GLY A 40 48.26 -18.90 6.24
CA GLY A 40 49.23 -19.84 6.81
C GLY A 40 49.73 -20.88 5.80
N VAL A 41 49.84 -20.49 4.52
CA VAL A 41 50.30 -21.34 3.41
C VAL A 41 51.61 -20.83 2.83
N THR A 42 52.42 -21.72 2.26
CA THR A 42 53.67 -21.31 1.61
C THR A 42 53.41 -20.73 0.22
N ARG A 43 54.35 -19.93 -0.31
CA ARG A 43 54.29 -19.42 -1.69
C ARG A 43 54.37 -20.51 -2.77
N SER A 44 54.65 -21.75 -2.41
CA SER A 44 54.61 -22.93 -3.29
C SER A 44 53.34 -23.76 -3.13
N ALA A 45 52.38 -23.35 -2.28
CA ALA A 45 51.16 -24.09 -2.02
C ALA A 45 50.31 -24.24 -3.29
N SER A 46 49.75 -25.44 -3.49
CA SER A 46 48.84 -25.70 -4.62
C SER A 46 47.47 -25.05 -4.39
N GLN A 47 46.70 -24.80 -5.46
CA GLN A 47 45.34 -24.25 -5.33
C GLN A 47 44.42 -25.12 -4.47
N ALA A 48 44.60 -26.45 -4.53
CA ALA A 48 43.86 -27.39 -3.69
C ALA A 48 44.19 -27.23 -2.19
N GLU A 49 45.46 -26.96 -1.87
CA GLU A 49 45.92 -26.74 -0.49
C GLU A 49 45.41 -25.41 0.06
N ILE A 50 45.46 -24.34 -0.74
CA ILE A 50 44.92 -23.01 -0.41
C ILE A 50 43.40 -23.10 -0.14
N LYS A 51 42.64 -23.78 -1.01
CA LYS A 51 41.19 -24.01 -0.84
C LYS A 51 40.88 -24.83 0.42
N LYS A 52 41.71 -25.83 0.74
CA LYS A 52 41.54 -26.66 1.95
C LYS A 52 41.78 -25.86 3.23
N VAL A 53 42.81 -25.02 3.27
CA VAL A 53 43.15 -24.21 4.44
C VAL A 53 42.15 -23.08 4.65
N TYR A 54 41.70 -22.43 3.58
CA TYR A 54 40.62 -21.44 3.63
C TYR A 54 39.34 -22.02 4.25
N LYS A 55 38.89 -23.20 3.82
CA LYS A 55 37.69 -23.86 4.38
C LYS A 55 37.79 -24.13 5.89
N ARG A 56 38.99 -24.49 6.37
CA ARG A 56 39.24 -24.71 7.80
C ARG A 56 39.15 -23.39 8.58
N LEU A 57 39.86 -22.36 8.11
CA LEU A 57 39.91 -21.05 8.77
C LEU A 57 38.56 -20.32 8.73
N ALA A 58 37.82 -20.38 7.63
CA ALA A 58 36.49 -19.78 7.50
C ALA A 58 35.48 -20.39 8.48
N LYS A 59 35.60 -21.68 8.79
CA LYS A 59 34.74 -22.36 9.78
C LYS A 59 35.11 -21.98 11.22
N GLU A 60 36.38 -21.75 11.48
CA GLU A 60 36.94 -21.42 12.79
C GLU A 60 36.70 -19.95 13.20
N TRP A 61 36.79 -19.04 12.22
CA TRP A 61 36.63 -17.60 12.42
C TRP A 61 35.25 -17.07 12.01
N HIS A 62 34.27 -17.94 11.80
CA HIS A 62 32.91 -17.54 11.40
C HIS A 62 32.24 -16.69 12.50
N PRO A 63 31.70 -15.49 12.19
CA PRO A 63 31.15 -14.56 13.19
C PRO A 63 29.97 -15.16 13.99
N ASP A 64 29.12 -15.99 13.36
CA ASP A 64 28.03 -16.67 14.08
C ASP A 64 28.49 -17.75 15.07
N LYS A 65 29.68 -18.34 14.86
CA LYS A 65 30.17 -19.47 15.68
C LYS A 65 31.24 -19.04 16.67
N ASN A 66 31.96 -17.94 16.37
CA ASN A 66 33.07 -17.45 17.16
C ASN A 66 32.72 -16.07 17.76
N LYS A 67 32.50 -16.03 19.08
CA LYS A 67 32.08 -14.84 19.83
C LYS A 67 33.24 -13.88 20.18
N ASN A 68 34.44 -14.11 19.67
CA ASN A 68 35.58 -13.23 19.95
C ASN A 68 35.39 -11.88 19.23
N PRO A 69 35.68 -10.74 19.89
CA PRO A 69 35.47 -9.40 19.32
C PRO A 69 36.37 -9.07 18.12
N GLY A 70 37.37 -9.91 17.81
CA GLY A 70 38.23 -9.80 16.60
C GLY A 70 37.98 -10.89 15.55
N ALA A 71 36.92 -11.70 15.68
CA ALA A 71 36.65 -12.79 14.75
C ALA A 71 36.20 -12.29 13.37
N GLU A 72 35.40 -11.22 13.34
CA GLU A 72 34.96 -10.56 12.11
C GLU A 72 36.15 -10.00 11.32
N ASP A 73 37.06 -9.28 11.99
CA ASP A 73 38.26 -8.72 11.37
C ASP A 73 39.17 -9.81 10.78
N MET A 74 39.35 -10.91 11.50
CA MET A 74 40.15 -12.05 11.01
C MET A 74 39.48 -12.75 9.83
N PHE A 75 38.16 -12.91 9.87
CA PHE A 75 37.39 -13.50 8.77
C PHE A 75 37.48 -12.67 7.48
N ILE A 76 37.41 -11.34 7.60
CA ILE A 76 37.62 -10.41 6.48
C ILE A 76 39.02 -10.57 5.90
N LYS A 77 40.06 -10.66 6.74
CA LYS A 77 41.44 -10.86 6.29
C LYS A 77 41.62 -12.21 5.57
N ILE A 78 41.11 -13.30 6.14
CA ILE A 78 41.17 -14.65 5.54
C ILE A 78 40.52 -14.66 4.15
N THR A 79 39.38 -13.99 4.00
CA THR A 79 38.64 -13.93 2.73
C THR A 79 39.38 -13.13 1.68
N LYS A 80 39.92 -11.95 2.03
CA LYS A 80 40.73 -11.12 1.13
C LYS A 80 41.99 -11.85 0.65
N SER A 81 42.66 -12.60 1.54
CA SER A 81 43.84 -13.38 1.16
C SER A 81 43.52 -14.54 0.23
N TYR A 82 42.38 -15.20 0.42
CA TYR A 82 41.93 -16.25 -0.49
C TYR A 82 41.60 -15.69 -1.88
N GLU A 83 40.98 -14.51 -1.97
CA GLU A 83 40.69 -13.88 -3.26
C GLU A 83 41.95 -13.63 -4.10
N ILE A 84 43.02 -13.13 -3.47
CA ILE A 84 44.30 -12.88 -4.12
C ILE A 84 44.95 -14.19 -4.59
N LEU A 85 44.87 -15.25 -3.78
CA LEU A 85 45.61 -16.49 -4.02
C LEU A 85 44.83 -17.57 -4.79
N SER A 86 43.50 -17.45 -4.90
CA SER A 86 42.60 -18.47 -5.48
C SER A 86 42.68 -18.61 -7.00
N SER A 87 43.07 -17.56 -7.72
CA SER A 87 43.30 -17.59 -9.16
C SER A 87 44.81 -17.53 -9.44
N GLU A 88 45.28 -18.37 -10.36
CA GLU A 88 46.68 -18.37 -10.78
C GLU A 88 47.09 -17.01 -11.38
N ASP A 89 46.21 -16.37 -12.14
CA ASP A 89 46.47 -15.05 -12.74
C ASP A 89 46.56 -13.95 -11.67
N LYS A 90 45.64 -13.95 -10.69
CA LYS A 90 45.65 -12.98 -9.58
C LYS A 90 46.85 -13.17 -8.66
N ARG A 91 47.20 -14.43 -8.37
CA ARG A 91 48.38 -14.79 -7.59
C ARG A 91 49.66 -14.39 -8.30
N ALA A 92 49.77 -14.66 -9.61
CA ALA A 92 50.92 -14.26 -10.41
C ALA A 92 51.06 -12.74 -10.49
N ASN A 93 49.95 -12.00 -10.63
CA ASN A 93 49.96 -10.54 -10.60
C ASN A 93 50.38 -9.99 -9.23
N TYR A 94 49.88 -10.58 -8.14
CA TYR A 94 50.29 -10.23 -6.79
C TYR A 94 51.78 -10.52 -6.54
N ASP A 95 52.26 -11.70 -6.95
CA ASP A 95 53.66 -12.11 -6.81
C ASP A 95 54.61 -11.24 -7.65
N ARG A 96 54.14 -10.65 -8.76
CA ARG A 96 54.93 -9.80 -9.66
C ARG A 96 54.89 -8.31 -9.31
N TYR A 97 53.75 -7.78 -8.90
CA TYR A 97 53.50 -6.34 -8.80
C TYR A 97 53.09 -5.85 -7.41
N GLY A 98 52.74 -6.75 -6.48
CA GLY A 98 52.45 -6.40 -5.08
C GLY A 98 51.19 -5.54 -4.84
N GLN A 99 50.42 -5.16 -5.86
CA GLN A 99 49.25 -4.28 -5.72
C GLN A 99 47.91 -5.00 -5.93
N THR A 100 46.89 -4.56 -5.18
CA THR A 100 45.53 -5.14 -5.10
C THR A 100 44.41 -4.23 -5.62
N ASP A 101 44.67 -3.25 -6.50
CA ASP A 101 43.60 -2.39 -7.04
C ASP A 101 43.63 -2.24 -8.57
N ASP A 102 42.51 -2.60 -9.20
CA ASP A 102 42.27 -2.56 -10.64
C ASP A 102 41.97 -1.12 -11.12
N THR A 103 43.02 -0.37 -11.46
CA THR A 103 42.87 0.89 -12.21
C THR A 103 43.79 0.95 -13.43
N GLN A 104 43.35 0.38 -14.55
CA GLN A 104 43.75 0.80 -15.89
C GLN A 104 42.74 0.36 -16.98
N PRO A 105 42.36 1.22 -17.96
CA PRO A 105 41.42 0.87 -19.02
C PRO A 105 42.11 0.60 -20.37
N TYR A 106 41.89 -0.53 -21.03
CA TYR A 106 42.02 -0.64 -22.50
C TYR A 106 41.36 -1.91 -23.12
N GLY A 107 40.59 -1.69 -24.20
CA GLY A 107 40.54 -2.52 -25.42
C GLY A 107 39.82 -3.88 -25.43
N GLY A 108 38.72 -3.99 -26.16
CA GLY A 108 37.97 -5.25 -26.35
C GLY A 108 38.47 -6.16 -27.48
N ALA A 109 38.09 -7.44 -27.44
CA ALA A 109 37.91 -8.33 -28.59
C ALA A 109 37.14 -9.61 -28.20
N ARG A 110 36.31 -10.09 -29.13
CA ARG A 110 35.50 -11.33 -29.12
C ARG A 110 36.37 -12.59 -29.13
N TYR A 111 35.93 -13.68 -28.50
CA TYR A 111 35.83 -15.04 -29.08
C TYR A 111 35.09 -15.96 -28.10
N GLY A 112 34.18 -16.78 -28.62
CA GLY A 112 33.53 -17.86 -27.87
C GLY A 112 34.09 -19.23 -28.26
N HIS A 113 34.17 -20.16 -27.31
CA HIS A 113 33.88 -21.58 -27.55
C HIS A 113 33.63 -22.37 -26.25
N ARG A 114 32.62 -23.23 -26.32
CA ARG A 114 32.20 -24.32 -25.42
C ARG A 114 33.29 -25.39 -25.23
N HIS A 115 33.47 -25.92 -24.00
CA HIS A 115 33.06 -27.28 -23.61
C HIS A 115 33.34 -27.59 -22.13
N ASP A 116 32.27 -27.92 -21.40
CA ASP A 116 32.07 -29.08 -20.52
C ASP A 116 33.25 -29.61 -19.67
N SER A 117 33.19 -29.35 -18.35
CA SER A 117 33.76 -30.23 -17.32
C SER A 117 33.07 -29.99 -15.97
N PHE A 118 32.24 -30.95 -15.59
CA PHE A 118 31.84 -31.33 -14.22
C PHE A 118 31.41 -30.21 -13.24
N TYR A 119 30.10 -30.16 -13.06
CA TYR A 119 29.34 -29.51 -11.99
C TYR A 119 29.94 -29.73 -10.59
N PHE A 120 30.53 -28.69 -10.00
CA PHE A 120 30.42 -28.41 -8.54
C PHE A 120 30.88 -27.00 -8.08
N ASP A 121 31.18 -26.03 -8.96
CA ASP A 121 31.86 -24.77 -8.53
C ASP A 121 31.15 -23.44 -8.92
N GLU A 122 29.87 -23.44 -9.32
CA GLU A 122 29.11 -22.19 -9.56
C GLU A 122 28.45 -21.59 -8.30
N SER A 123 28.22 -22.38 -7.24
CA SER A 123 27.53 -21.90 -6.03
C SER A 123 28.39 -21.03 -5.09
N PHE A 124 29.68 -20.86 -5.39
CA PHE A 124 30.60 -20.02 -4.59
C PHE A 124 31.16 -18.85 -5.39
N ASN A 125 31.04 -18.83 -6.73
CA ASN A 125 31.42 -17.67 -7.55
C ASN A 125 30.24 -16.69 -7.76
N SER A 126 29.07 -16.96 -7.17
CA SER A 126 27.91 -16.08 -7.21
C SER A 126 27.77 -15.15 -6.00
N PHE A 127 28.81 -14.96 -5.18
CA PHE A 127 28.79 -13.95 -4.12
C PHE A 127 28.91 -12.53 -4.72
N PRO A 128 28.09 -11.57 -4.26
CA PRO A 128 27.92 -10.29 -4.91
C PRO A 128 28.97 -9.28 -4.43
N PHE A 129 30.23 -9.45 -4.84
CA PHE A 129 31.26 -8.46 -4.50
C PHE A 129 31.91 -7.76 -5.70
N ASN A 130 31.84 -8.29 -6.93
CA ASN A 130 32.28 -7.50 -8.09
C ASN A 130 31.78 -8.02 -9.46
N SER A 131 30.50 -7.81 -9.81
CA SER A 131 30.02 -8.06 -11.19
C SER A 131 29.06 -6.98 -11.69
N LYS A 132 29.54 -5.73 -11.73
CA LYS A 132 28.77 -4.58 -12.23
C LYS A 132 28.48 -4.57 -13.74
N HIS A 133 28.72 -5.67 -14.48
CA HIS A 133 28.52 -5.67 -15.94
C HIS A 133 27.93 -6.96 -16.55
N HIS A 134 27.38 -7.91 -15.78
CA HIS A 134 26.71 -9.07 -16.40
C HIS A 134 25.41 -9.60 -15.78
N ARG A 135 24.89 -9.01 -14.70
CA ARG A 135 23.60 -9.42 -14.10
C ARG A 135 22.44 -8.40 -14.24
N ASP A 136 22.67 -7.23 -14.81
CA ASP A 136 21.73 -6.11 -14.68
C ASP A 136 20.47 -6.15 -15.58
N PHE A 137 20.32 -7.10 -16.50
CA PHE A 137 19.19 -7.06 -17.44
C PHE A 137 17.99 -7.96 -17.08
N ALA A 138 18.14 -8.97 -16.21
CA ALA A 138 17.07 -9.92 -15.90
C ALA A 138 16.45 -9.74 -14.51
N ASP A 139 17.25 -9.50 -13.46
CA ASP A 139 16.76 -9.50 -12.07
C ASP A 139 16.10 -8.19 -11.62
N ASN A 140 16.50 -7.04 -12.17
CA ASN A 140 15.83 -5.74 -11.87
C ASN A 140 14.38 -5.65 -12.39
N LYS A 141 13.95 -6.59 -13.26
CA LYS A 141 12.57 -6.62 -13.77
C LYS A 141 11.59 -7.26 -12.76
N TYR A 142 12.09 -8.04 -11.81
CA TYR A 142 11.26 -8.85 -10.91
C TYR A 142 11.46 -8.51 -9.43
N THR A 143 12.16 -7.42 -9.07
CA THR A 143 12.18 -6.91 -7.69
C THR A 143 10.93 -6.08 -7.43
N LEU A 144 10.13 -6.46 -6.42
CA LEU A 144 8.86 -5.79 -6.12
C LEU A 144 9.08 -4.72 -5.05
N HIS A 145 8.88 -3.46 -5.42
CA HIS A 145 8.95 -2.35 -4.48
C HIS A 145 7.64 -2.19 -3.69
N PHE A 146 7.71 -1.56 -2.51
CA PHE A 146 6.52 -1.32 -1.68
C PHE A 146 5.42 -0.53 -2.42
N ASN A 147 5.78 0.51 -3.16
CA ASN A 147 4.81 1.29 -3.92
C ASN A 147 4.13 0.46 -5.03
N GLN A 148 4.88 -0.42 -5.70
CA GLN A 148 4.33 -1.35 -6.70
C GLN A 148 3.43 -2.40 -6.04
N TYR A 149 3.78 -2.87 -4.84
CA TYR A 149 2.92 -3.76 -4.09
C TYR A 149 1.56 -3.11 -3.77
N VAL A 150 1.57 -1.90 -3.21
CA VAL A 150 0.34 -1.21 -2.79
C VAL A 150 -0.51 -0.76 -3.98
N ASN A 151 0.12 -0.22 -5.04
CA ASN A 151 -0.62 0.37 -6.16
C ASN A 151 -1.01 -0.64 -7.24
N ASP A 152 -0.18 -1.68 -7.46
CA ASP A 152 -0.40 -2.62 -8.55
C ASP A 152 -0.84 -3.99 -8.01
N VAL A 153 -0.07 -4.58 -7.09
CA VAL A 153 -0.31 -5.96 -6.63
C VAL A 153 -1.56 -6.08 -5.77
N VAL A 154 -1.77 -5.19 -4.80
CA VAL A 154 -2.94 -5.26 -3.91
C VAL A 154 -4.25 -5.10 -4.69
N PRO A 155 -4.43 -4.10 -5.57
CA PRO A 155 -5.65 -3.99 -6.37
C PRO A 155 -5.82 -5.14 -7.36
N ASP A 156 -4.75 -5.61 -8.00
CA ASP A 156 -4.84 -6.75 -8.92
C ASP A 156 -5.09 -8.08 -8.20
N SER A 157 -4.74 -8.19 -6.90
CA SER A 157 -4.91 -9.43 -6.13
C SER A 157 -6.37 -9.87 -5.99
N TYR A 158 -7.33 -8.97 -6.25
CA TYR A 158 -8.75 -9.28 -6.31
C TYR A 158 -9.17 -10.02 -7.59
N LYS A 159 -8.34 -9.94 -8.64
CA LYS A 159 -8.57 -10.54 -9.96
C LYS A 159 -7.66 -11.73 -10.23
N ARG A 160 -6.44 -11.74 -9.68
CA ARG A 160 -5.49 -12.85 -9.83
C ARG A 160 -4.67 -13.06 -8.56
N PRO A 161 -4.34 -14.30 -8.21
CA PRO A 161 -3.46 -14.57 -7.08
C PRO A 161 -2.00 -14.21 -7.39
N TYR A 162 -1.29 -13.75 -6.37
CA TYR A 162 0.15 -13.50 -6.44
C TYR A 162 0.90 -14.41 -5.48
N LEU A 163 2.04 -14.93 -5.93
CA LEU A 163 3.04 -15.55 -5.06
C LEU A 163 4.27 -14.65 -5.01
N ILE A 164 4.70 -14.30 -3.81
CA ILE A 164 5.83 -13.40 -3.55
C ILE A 164 6.93 -14.19 -2.84
N LYS A 165 8.17 -14.13 -3.34
CA LYS A 165 9.34 -14.76 -2.72
C LYS A 165 10.14 -13.77 -1.92
N ILE A 166 10.10 -13.92 -0.62
CA ILE A 166 11.00 -13.15 0.20
C ILE A 166 12.32 -13.91 0.30
N THR A 167 13.32 -13.31 -0.33
CA THR A 167 14.73 -13.70 -0.19
C THR A 167 15.50 -12.57 0.47
N SER A 168 16.62 -12.95 1.07
CA SER A 168 17.65 -12.03 1.54
C SER A 168 18.90 -12.29 0.72
N ASP A 169 19.66 -11.23 0.45
CA ASP A 169 20.95 -11.29 -0.24
C ASP A 169 21.96 -12.18 0.50
N TRP A 170 21.71 -12.46 1.79
CA TRP A 170 22.60 -13.20 2.70
C TRP A 170 22.03 -14.57 3.14
N CYS A 171 21.19 -15.20 2.32
CA CYS A 171 20.49 -16.44 2.66
C CYS A 171 20.95 -17.63 1.81
N PHE A 172 21.71 -18.55 2.40
CA PHE A 172 22.20 -19.76 1.71
C PHE A 172 21.08 -20.72 1.28
N SER A 173 20.01 -20.84 2.07
CA SER A 173 18.84 -21.66 1.72
C SER A 173 18.02 -21.09 0.55
N CYS A 174 18.19 -19.81 0.23
CA CYS A 174 17.47 -19.12 -0.85
C CYS A 174 17.97 -19.51 -2.25
N ILE A 175 19.19 -20.06 -2.33
CA ILE A 175 19.88 -20.50 -3.56
C ILE A 175 19.26 -21.80 -4.11
N HIS A 176 18.82 -22.71 -3.23
CA HIS A 176 18.21 -23.99 -3.65
C HIS A 176 16.75 -23.87 -4.13
N ILE A 177 16.12 -22.73 -3.88
CA ILE A 177 14.73 -22.45 -4.24
C ILE A 177 14.63 -21.88 -5.68
N GLU A 178 15.72 -21.39 -6.24
CA GLU A 178 15.80 -20.72 -7.55
C GLU A 178 15.36 -21.57 -8.76
N PRO A 179 15.68 -22.88 -8.86
CA PRO A 179 15.26 -23.71 -10.00
C PRO A 179 13.74 -23.88 -10.12
N VAL A 180 13.01 -23.84 -8.99
CA VAL A 180 11.54 -23.92 -8.93
C VAL A 180 10.90 -22.54 -9.14
N TRP A 181 11.64 -21.46 -8.84
CA TRP A 181 11.19 -20.07 -8.89
C TRP A 181 11.36 -19.38 -10.24
N LYS A 182 11.97 -20.01 -11.25
CA LYS A 182 12.12 -19.41 -12.60
C LYS A 182 10.79 -19.14 -13.32
N GLU A 183 9.65 -19.55 -12.76
CA GLU A 183 8.31 -19.33 -13.33
C GLU A 183 7.46 -18.28 -12.59
N VAL A 184 7.83 -17.82 -11.40
CA VAL A 184 7.03 -16.86 -10.62
C VAL A 184 8.02 -16.00 -9.85
N GLY A 185 7.90 -14.67 -9.79
CA GLY A 185 8.94 -13.80 -9.21
C GLY A 185 8.37 -12.74 -8.28
N ALA A 186 9.12 -12.36 -7.23
CA ALA A 186 9.15 -11.01 -6.63
C ALA A 186 10.08 -10.96 -5.38
N GLY A 187 11.12 -10.10 -5.37
CA GLY A 187 12.07 -9.84 -4.26
C GLY A 187 11.86 -8.53 -3.45
N GLY A 188 12.65 -8.28 -2.38
CA GLY A 188 12.19 -7.55 -1.18
C GLY A 188 12.75 -6.16 -0.81
N ARG A 189 11.86 -5.33 -0.24
CA ARG A 189 11.97 -4.53 1.02
C ARG A 189 10.62 -4.51 1.78
N LEU A 190 9.76 -5.44 1.38
CA LEU A 190 8.35 -5.60 1.71
C LEU A 190 8.14 -6.61 2.87
N ALA A 191 9.20 -7.35 3.22
CA ALA A 191 9.15 -8.47 4.17
C ALA A 191 8.63 -8.09 5.56
N ASN A 192 9.12 -6.98 6.11
CA ASN A 192 8.70 -6.54 7.44
C ASN A 192 7.26 -6.02 7.47
N HIS A 193 6.72 -5.57 6.33
CA HIS A 193 5.32 -5.12 6.23
C HIS A 193 4.36 -6.29 6.01
N LEU A 194 4.80 -7.31 5.27
CA LEU A 194 4.02 -8.53 5.06
C LEU A 194 4.03 -9.48 6.26
N GLY A 195 4.83 -9.21 7.31
CA GLY A 195 4.97 -10.06 8.51
C GLY A 195 6.00 -11.19 8.36
N ALA A 196 6.83 -11.14 7.33
CA ALA A 196 7.80 -12.18 7.02
C ALA A 196 9.06 -12.03 7.86
N HIS A 197 9.07 -12.66 9.03
CA HIS A 197 10.20 -12.61 9.97
C HIS A 197 11.30 -13.64 9.69
N ARG A 198 11.11 -14.52 8.69
CA ARG A 198 12.07 -15.57 8.30
C ARG A 198 12.31 -15.54 6.79
N THR A 199 13.57 -15.70 6.39
CA THR A 199 13.97 -15.85 4.98
C THR A 199 14.65 -17.21 4.80
N PRO A 200 14.37 -17.97 3.71
CA PRO A 200 13.38 -17.68 2.67
C PRO A 200 11.95 -17.88 3.17
N SER A 201 11.02 -17.06 2.69
CA SER A 201 9.58 -17.28 2.86
C SER A 201 8.85 -17.04 1.54
N ILE A 202 7.78 -17.81 1.32
CA ILE A 202 6.88 -17.65 0.18
C ILE A 202 5.55 -17.19 0.73
N LEU A 203 4.95 -16.19 0.07
CA LEU A 203 3.69 -15.62 0.49
C LEU A 203 2.70 -15.63 -0.65
N GLY A 204 1.45 -15.95 -0.34
CA GLY A 204 0.31 -15.79 -1.22
C GLY A 204 -0.41 -14.47 -0.93
N VAL A 205 -0.79 -13.74 -1.97
CA VAL A 205 -1.63 -12.54 -1.86
C VAL A 205 -2.87 -12.70 -2.72
N ILE A 206 -4.04 -12.71 -2.07
CA ILE A 206 -5.36 -12.78 -2.69
C ILE A 206 -6.32 -11.84 -1.97
N ASN A 207 -7.11 -11.06 -2.72
CA ASN A 207 -8.06 -10.09 -2.17
C ASN A 207 -7.44 -9.15 -1.12
N GLY A 208 -6.15 -8.79 -1.30
CA GLY A 208 -5.36 -8.00 -0.35
C GLY A 208 -4.89 -8.75 0.91
N LYS A 209 -5.34 -9.99 1.13
CA LYS A 209 -4.92 -10.85 2.26
C LYS A 209 -3.59 -11.52 1.94
N VAL A 210 -2.69 -11.49 2.93
CA VAL A 210 -1.37 -12.12 2.86
C VAL A 210 -1.41 -13.43 3.63
N THR A 211 -0.87 -14.49 3.04
CA THR A 211 -0.84 -15.84 3.60
C THR A 211 0.56 -16.41 3.46
N PHE A 212 1.02 -17.15 4.47
CA PHE A 212 2.39 -17.68 4.48
C PHE A 212 2.42 -19.15 4.08
N PHE A 213 3.38 -19.49 3.23
CA PHE A 213 3.70 -20.88 2.90
C PHE A 213 4.62 -21.46 3.97
N HIS A 214 4.17 -22.53 4.63
CA HIS A 214 4.89 -23.17 5.75
C HIS A 214 5.53 -24.52 5.39
N TYR A 215 5.24 -25.06 4.21
CA TYR A 215 5.69 -26.39 3.80
C TYR A 215 7.08 -26.36 3.14
N ALA A 216 7.64 -27.55 2.88
CA ALA A 216 8.83 -27.67 2.04
C ALA A 216 8.52 -27.17 0.61
N VAL A 217 9.45 -26.42 0.01
CA VAL A 217 9.28 -25.86 -1.33
C VAL A 217 9.40 -26.97 -2.37
N ALA A 218 8.26 -27.59 -2.70
CA ALA A 218 8.09 -28.58 -3.75
C ALA A 218 6.87 -28.22 -4.60
N LYS A 219 6.87 -28.65 -5.87
CA LYS A 219 5.86 -28.27 -6.86
C LYS A 219 4.44 -28.63 -6.40
N GLU A 220 4.28 -29.81 -5.82
CA GLU A 220 3.00 -30.35 -5.36
C GLU A 220 2.45 -29.52 -4.18
N HIS A 221 3.31 -29.18 -3.22
CA HIS A 221 2.95 -28.36 -2.06
C HIS A 221 2.65 -26.91 -2.45
N LEU A 222 3.38 -26.34 -3.40
CA LEU A 222 3.09 -25.00 -3.93
C LEU A 222 1.75 -24.98 -4.69
N ARG A 223 1.47 -26.03 -5.47
CA ARG A 223 0.18 -26.19 -6.16
C ARG A 223 -0.97 -26.22 -5.14
N GLN A 224 -0.87 -27.08 -4.13
CA GLN A 224 -1.86 -27.17 -3.06
C GLN A 224 -2.03 -25.84 -2.34
N PHE A 225 -0.94 -25.17 -1.99
CA PHE A 225 -1.00 -23.86 -1.37
C PHE A 225 -1.78 -22.86 -2.21
N VAL A 226 -1.50 -22.73 -3.51
CA VAL A 226 -2.25 -21.82 -4.40
C VAL A 226 -3.74 -22.20 -4.48
N GLU A 227 -4.05 -23.50 -4.50
CA GLU A 227 -5.43 -23.96 -4.48
C GLU A 227 -6.15 -23.58 -3.18
N ASP A 228 -5.48 -23.68 -2.04
CA ASP A 228 -6.00 -23.30 -0.72
C ASP A 228 -6.19 -21.77 -0.59
N LEU A 229 -5.42 -20.97 -1.33
CA LEU A 229 -5.63 -19.51 -1.35
C LEU A 229 -6.95 -19.12 -2.02
N LEU A 230 -7.38 -19.89 -3.02
CA LEU A 230 -8.55 -19.56 -3.81
C LEU A 230 -9.84 -19.74 -2.97
N PRO A 231 -10.85 -18.86 -3.13
CA PRO A 231 -12.14 -19.04 -2.46
C PRO A 231 -12.76 -20.41 -2.72
N GLN A 232 -13.36 -20.99 -1.68
CA GLN A 232 -14.16 -22.20 -1.83
C GLN A 232 -15.36 -21.92 -2.74
N ARG A 233 -15.70 -22.88 -3.63
CA ARG A 233 -16.84 -22.82 -4.59
C ARG A 233 -16.69 -21.92 -5.82
N LEU A 234 -15.48 -21.72 -6.34
CA LEU A 234 -15.30 -21.05 -7.65
C LEU A 234 -15.85 -21.86 -8.83
N VAL A 235 -15.81 -23.18 -8.73
CA VAL A 235 -16.24 -24.11 -9.77
C VAL A 235 -17.13 -25.15 -9.11
N GLU A 236 -18.35 -25.31 -9.61
CA GLU A 236 -19.33 -26.26 -9.10
C GLU A 236 -19.22 -27.60 -9.84
N TRP A 237 -19.43 -28.71 -9.15
CA TRP A 237 -19.48 -30.02 -9.81
C TRP A 237 -20.85 -30.23 -10.45
N VAL A 238 -20.87 -30.56 -11.73
CA VAL A 238 -22.10 -30.76 -12.51
C VAL A 238 -22.18 -32.21 -12.99
N THR A 239 -23.37 -32.78 -12.80
CA THR A 239 -23.76 -34.16 -13.04
C THR A 239 -25.13 -34.17 -13.73
N ASP A 240 -25.55 -35.33 -14.25
CA ASP A 240 -26.87 -35.52 -14.87
C ASP A 240 -28.06 -35.23 -13.91
N LYS A 241 -27.81 -35.02 -12.61
CA LYS A 241 -28.85 -34.73 -11.60
C LYS A 241 -29.02 -33.23 -11.33
N ASN A 242 -27.98 -32.41 -11.51
CA ASN A 242 -27.96 -31.01 -11.12
C ASN A 242 -27.62 -30.05 -12.26
N ASP A 243 -27.40 -30.57 -13.47
CA ASP A 243 -27.16 -29.81 -14.70
C ASP A 243 -28.26 -28.81 -15.00
N LEU A 244 -29.53 -29.21 -14.94
CA LEU A 244 -30.66 -28.32 -15.18
C LEU A 244 -30.71 -27.20 -14.14
N GLN A 245 -30.50 -27.53 -12.86
CA GLN A 245 -30.47 -26.54 -11.78
C GLN A 245 -29.32 -25.55 -11.95
N PHE A 246 -28.13 -26.05 -12.31
CA PHE A 246 -26.96 -25.24 -12.57
C PHE A 246 -27.23 -24.30 -13.74
N LEU A 247 -27.63 -24.82 -14.89
CA LEU A 247 -27.88 -24.02 -16.09
C LEU A 247 -29.04 -23.04 -15.90
N SER A 248 -30.13 -23.41 -15.21
CA SER A 248 -31.29 -22.53 -14.99
C SER A 248 -31.00 -21.35 -14.04
N SER A 249 -29.94 -21.43 -13.23
CA SER A 249 -29.59 -20.36 -12.27
C SER A 249 -29.05 -19.08 -12.92
N TRP A 250 -28.93 -19.03 -14.26
CA TRP A 250 -28.53 -17.82 -15.00
C TRP A 250 -29.40 -16.60 -14.70
N HIS A 251 -30.71 -16.80 -14.50
CA HIS A 251 -31.66 -15.70 -14.28
C HIS A 251 -31.48 -15.04 -12.91
N GLU A 252 -31.10 -15.83 -11.90
CA GLU A 252 -30.84 -15.33 -10.53
C GLU A 252 -29.49 -14.62 -10.43
N LEU A 253 -28.46 -15.22 -11.04
CA LEU A 253 -27.08 -14.72 -10.98
C LEU A 253 -26.79 -13.63 -12.01
N ASN A 254 -27.61 -13.51 -13.06
CA ASN A 254 -27.42 -12.62 -14.21
C ASN A 254 -26.03 -12.81 -14.87
N LYS A 255 -25.63 -14.07 -15.05
CA LYS A 255 -24.33 -14.47 -15.62
C LYS A 255 -24.52 -15.62 -16.61
N PRO A 256 -23.72 -15.68 -17.69
CA PRO A 256 -23.57 -16.89 -18.49
C PRO A 256 -22.92 -18.02 -17.69
N HIS A 257 -23.25 -19.24 -18.06
CA HIS A 257 -22.79 -20.47 -17.41
C HIS A 257 -21.83 -21.20 -18.32
N VAL A 258 -20.70 -21.63 -17.77
CA VAL A 258 -19.67 -22.36 -18.50
C VAL A 258 -19.61 -23.78 -17.97
N LEU A 259 -19.78 -24.77 -18.84
CA LEU A 259 -19.54 -26.17 -18.51
C LEU A 259 -18.18 -26.61 -19.06
N LEU A 260 -17.33 -27.11 -18.17
CA LEU A 260 -16.00 -27.63 -18.47
C LEU A 260 -16.04 -29.15 -18.41
N PHE A 261 -15.70 -29.81 -19.51
CA PHE A 261 -15.63 -31.26 -19.59
C PHE A 261 -14.17 -31.68 -19.66
N ASP A 262 -13.75 -32.55 -18.76
CA ASP A 262 -12.40 -33.13 -18.77
C ASP A 262 -12.42 -34.53 -18.13
N GLN A 263 -11.40 -35.34 -18.41
CA GLN A 263 -11.27 -36.70 -17.84
C GLN A 263 -10.59 -36.72 -16.47
N VAL A 264 -10.13 -35.57 -15.99
CA VAL A 264 -9.39 -35.47 -14.74
C VAL A 264 -10.39 -35.44 -13.57
N PRO A 265 -10.26 -36.31 -12.55
CA PRO A 265 -11.21 -36.40 -11.44
C PRO A 265 -11.14 -35.22 -10.47
N GLU A 266 -10.16 -34.33 -10.63
CA GLU A 266 -10.01 -33.09 -9.88
C GLU A 266 -9.96 -31.92 -10.85
N VAL A 267 -10.64 -30.82 -10.53
CA VAL A 267 -10.62 -29.60 -11.35
C VAL A 267 -9.18 -29.07 -11.47
N PRO A 268 -8.59 -29.01 -12.67
CA PRO A 268 -7.26 -28.45 -12.86
C PRO A 268 -7.15 -27.01 -12.34
N LEU A 269 -6.02 -26.69 -11.69
CA LEU A 269 -5.73 -25.35 -11.18
C LEU A 269 -5.90 -24.25 -12.24
N LEU A 270 -5.58 -24.54 -13.51
CA LEU A 270 -5.79 -23.60 -14.62
C LEU A 270 -7.24 -23.11 -14.68
N TYR A 271 -8.22 -24.01 -14.59
CA TYR A 271 -9.63 -23.64 -14.65
C TYR A 271 -10.09 -22.93 -13.38
N LYS A 272 -9.60 -23.33 -12.20
CA LYS A 272 -9.88 -22.62 -10.94
C LYS A 272 -9.37 -21.17 -11.01
N LEU A 273 -8.19 -20.94 -11.57
CA LEU A 273 -7.61 -19.61 -11.77
C LEU A 273 -8.42 -18.78 -12.79
N THR A 274 -8.83 -19.38 -13.90
CA THR A 274 -9.71 -18.72 -14.87
C THR A 274 -11.06 -18.36 -14.24
N ALA A 275 -11.65 -19.27 -13.47
CA ALA A 275 -12.88 -19.02 -12.74
C ALA A 275 -12.74 -17.86 -11.75
N PHE A 276 -11.60 -17.76 -11.05
CA PHE A 276 -11.32 -16.63 -10.16
C PHE A 276 -11.25 -15.28 -10.90
N VAL A 277 -10.61 -15.24 -12.08
CA VAL A 277 -10.49 -14.02 -12.90
C VAL A 277 -11.86 -13.54 -13.39
N TYR A 278 -12.73 -14.48 -13.79
CA TYR A 278 -14.03 -14.19 -14.39
C TYR A 278 -15.22 -14.35 -13.42
N LYS A 279 -14.97 -14.51 -12.12
CA LYS A 279 -16.00 -14.77 -11.09
C LYS A 279 -17.15 -13.76 -11.06
N ASP A 280 -16.88 -12.52 -11.46
CA ASP A 280 -17.89 -11.44 -11.49
C ASP A 280 -18.79 -11.48 -12.73
N TYR A 281 -18.35 -12.18 -13.79
CA TYR A 281 -18.99 -12.18 -15.11
C TYR A 281 -19.60 -13.55 -15.47
N LEU A 282 -18.95 -14.65 -15.07
CA LEU A 282 -19.29 -16.01 -15.48
C LEU A 282 -19.44 -16.94 -14.28
N GLN A 283 -20.31 -17.94 -14.41
CA GLN A 283 -20.44 -19.05 -13.48
C GLN A 283 -19.81 -20.30 -14.09
N PHE A 284 -18.99 -21.02 -13.31
CA PHE A 284 -18.24 -22.19 -13.81
C PHE A 284 -18.76 -23.48 -13.20
N GLY A 285 -19.01 -24.46 -14.06
CA GLY A 285 -19.35 -25.83 -13.73
C GLY A 285 -18.32 -26.79 -14.33
N TYR A 286 -18.01 -27.87 -13.63
CA TYR A 286 -17.07 -28.89 -14.07
C TYR A 286 -17.74 -30.26 -14.08
N VAL A 287 -17.56 -30.96 -15.19
CA VAL A 287 -18.13 -32.27 -15.49
C VAL A 287 -16.98 -33.24 -15.68
N ASP A 288 -16.87 -34.20 -14.77
CA ASP A 288 -15.92 -35.31 -14.92
C ASP A 288 -16.44 -36.30 -15.95
N GLN A 289 -15.71 -36.47 -17.04
CA GLN A 289 -16.07 -37.39 -18.11
C GLN A 289 -15.92 -38.87 -17.71
N GLY A 290 -15.14 -39.18 -16.67
CA GLY A 290 -14.89 -40.53 -16.18
C GLY A 290 -16.03 -41.12 -15.35
N LEU A 291 -16.98 -40.31 -14.91
CA LEU A 291 -18.11 -40.76 -14.08
C LEU A 291 -19.29 -41.24 -14.93
N SER A 292 -19.94 -42.32 -14.48
CA SER A 292 -21.17 -42.80 -15.11
C SER A 292 -22.35 -41.82 -14.92
N GLU A 293 -22.28 -40.98 -13.89
CA GLU A 293 -23.31 -39.98 -13.55
C GLU A 293 -23.28 -38.72 -14.45
N THR A 294 -22.38 -38.66 -15.43
CA THR A 294 -22.29 -37.56 -16.41
C THR A 294 -22.50 -38.06 -17.85
N ALA A 295 -22.84 -39.34 -18.01
CA ALA A 295 -22.86 -40.01 -19.31
C ALA A 295 -24.03 -39.53 -20.19
N ASN A 296 -25.14 -39.08 -19.60
CA ASN A 296 -26.25 -38.54 -20.39
C ASN A 296 -25.90 -37.16 -20.93
N LEU A 297 -25.32 -36.31 -20.08
CA LEU A 297 -24.90 -34.96 -20.43
C LEU A 297 -23.81 -34.96 -21.52
N GLN A 298 -22.86 -35.89 -21.44
CA GLN A 298 -21.86 -36.11 -22.49
C GLN A 298 -22.49 -36.48 -23.84
N LYS A 299 -23.52 -37.33 -23.84
CA LYS A 299 -24.23 -37.76 -25.06
C LYS A 299 -25.08 -36.64 -25.63
N GLU A 300 -25.78 -35.90 -24.77
CA GLU A 300 -26.66 -34.80 -25.16
C GLU A 300 -25.91 -33.73 -25.94
N PHE A 301 -24.76 -33.28 -25.42
CA PHE A 301 -23.94 -32.25 -26.06
C PHE A 301 -22.89 -32.79 -27.04
N ASN A 302 -22.92 -34.10 -27.34
CA ASN A 302 -22.00 -34.77 -28.25
C ASN A 302 -20.51 -34.47 -27.94
N ILE A 303 -20.14 -34.60 -26.66
CA ILE A 303 -18.79 -34.28 -26.17
C ILE A 303 -17.81 -35.39 -26.57
N ASN A 304 -16.73 -34.99 -27.24
CA ASN A 304 -15.66 -35.91 -27.54
C ASN A 304 -14.75 -36.10 -26.30
N THR A 305 -14.57 -37.37 -25.91
CA THR A 305 -13.85 -37.73 -24.68
C THR A 305 -12.35 -37.51 -24.76
N TYR A 306 -11.75 -37.47 -25.96
CA TYR A 306 -10.28 -37.42 -26.11
C TYR A 306 -9.66 -36.04 -25.87
N ALA A 307 -10.47 -34.99 -25.73
CA ALA A 307 -9.99 -33.63 -25.50
C ALA A 307 -10.93 -32.84 -24.58
N PRO A 308 -10.38 -32.00 -23.69
CA PRO A 308 -11.19 -31.13 -22.85
C PRO A 308 -12.02 -30.18 -23.71
N THR A 309 -13.28 -30.02 -23.32
CA THR A 309 -14.27 -29.22 -24.05
C THR A 309 -14.90 -28.21 -23.12
N MET A 310 -15.10 -26.99 -23.59
CA MET A 310 -15.77 -25.95 -22.82
C MET A 310 -16.96 -25.45 -23.60
N LEU A 311 -18.13 -25.46 -22.96
CA LEU A 311 -19.38 -24.97 -23.49
C LEU A 311 -19.79 -23.73 -22.73
N VAL A 312 -20.28 -22.71 -23.44
CA VAL A 312 -20.91 -21.54 -22.81
C VAL A 312 -22.39 -21.56 -23.09
N PHE A 313 -23.18 -21.46 -22.03
CA PHE A 313 -24.62 -21.27 -22.07
C PHE A 313 -24.94 -19.84 -21.65
N LYS A 314 -25.86 -19.22 -22.37
CA LYS A 314 -26.38 -17.89 -22.02
C LYS A 314 -27.83 -18.11 -21.53
N GLU A 315 -28.81 -17.49 -22.17
CA GLU A 315 -30.21 -17.67 -21.82
C GLU A 315 -30.82 -18.95 -22.39
N ASN A 316 -30.24 -19.49 -23.46
CA ASN A 316 -30.63 -20.80 -24.00
C ASN A 316 -29.83 -21.91 -23.33
N ILE A 317 -30.56 -22.83 -22.69
CA ILE A 317 -30.00 -23.97 -21.94
C ILE A 317 -29.85 -25.20 -22.84
N ASP A 318 -30.73 -25.37 -23.82
CA ASP A 318 -30.74 -26.54 -24.71
C ASP A 318 -29.56 -26.53 -25.69
N LYS A 319 -29.06 -25.33 -26.02
CA LYS A 319 -27.98 -25.16 -27.00
C LYS A 319 -26.90 -24.23 -26.46
N PRO A 320 -25.63 -24.66 -26.47
CA PRO A 320 -24.52 -23.79 -26.11
C PRO A 320 -24.39 -22.65 -27.15
N ALA A 321 -24.10 -21.46 -26.65
CA ALA A 321 -23.85 -20.27 -27.45
C ALA A 321 -22.48 -20.31 -28.14
N ASP A 322 -21.49 -20.94 -27.49
CA ASP A 322 -20.14 -21.07 -28.02
C ASP A 322 -19.47 -22.32 -27.46
N ILE A 323 -18.55 -22.90 -28.24
CA ILE A 323 -17.89 -24.17 -27.94
C ILE A 323 -16.41 -24.06 -28.30
N ILE A 324 -15.55 -24.48 -27.39
CA ILE A 324 -14.14 -24.69 -27.69
C ILE A 324 -13.69 -26.07 -27.25
N GLN A 325 -12.97 -26.74 -28.14
CA GLN A 325 -12.38 -28.05 -27.88
C GLN A 325 -10.95 -28.07 -28.41
N ALA A 326 -9.98 -28.25 -27.51
CA ALA A 326 -8.59 -28.44 -27.91
C ALA A 326 -7.80 -29.20 -26.84
N LYS A 327 -6.90 -30.09 -27.28
CA LYS A 327 -5.97 -30.77 -26.38
C LYS A 327 -4.90 -29.78 -25.91
N GLY A 328 -4.78 -29.58 -24.60
CA GLY A 328 -3.80 -28.66 -24.03
C GLY A 328 -4.08 -27.19 -24.32
N MET A 329 -5.34 -26.76 -24.13
CA MET A 329 -5.75 -25.35 -24.29
C MET A 329 -4.81 -24.42 -23.51
N LYS A 330 -4.12 -23.54 -24.23
CA LYS A 330 -3.30 -22.50 -23.63
C LYS A 330 -4.21 -21.48 -22.93
N LYS A 331 -3.73 -20.94 -21.81
CA LYS A 331 -4.43 -19.89 -21.05
C LYS A 331 -4.92 -18.73 -21.93
N GLN A 332 -4.11 -18.29 -22.90
CA GLN A 332 -4.47 -17.21 -23.83
C GLN A 332 -5.76 -17.49 -24.61
N ILE A 333 -5.92 -18.72 -25.11
CA ILE A 333 -7.09 -19.12 -25.89
C ILE A 333 -8.32 -19.16 -24.98
N ILE A 334 -8.17 -19.66 -23.75
CA ILE A 334 -9.23 -19.67 -22.76
C ILE A 334 -9.64 -18.24 -22.41
N ASP A 335 -8.67 -17.35 -22.16
CA ASP A 335 -8.93 -15.95 -21.83
C ASP A 335 -9.65 -15.22 -22.98
N GLU A 336 -9.27 -15.48 -24.23
CA GLU A 336 -9.95 -14.94 -25.42
C GLU A 336 -11.39 -15.45 -25.52
N PHE A 337 -11.59 -16.76 -25.41
CA PHE A 337 -12.91 -17.40 -25.43
C PHE A 337 -13.84 -16.86 -24.34
N MET A 338 -13.33 -16.71 -23.11
CA MET A 338 -14.06 -16.09 -22.00
C MET A 338 -14.37 -14.63 -22.28
N SER A 339 -13.42 -13.90 -22.86
CA SER A 339 -13.58 -12.47 -23.11
C SER A 339 -14.68 -12.14 -24.10
N ASN A 340 -14.86 -13.01 -25.11
CA ASN A 340 -15.92 -12.86 -26.10
C ASN A 340 -17.30 -13.19 -25.53
N ASN A 341 -17.36 -14.00 -24.48
CA ASN A 341 -18.59 -14.54 -23.91
C ASN A 341 -18.93 -13.99 -22.51
N ARG A 342 -18.37 -12.83 -22.11
CA ARG A 342 -18.54 -12.23 -20.77
C ARG A 342 -19.97 -11.90 -20.36
N PHE A 343 -20.87 -11.73 -21.32
CA PHE A 343 -22.23 -11.24 -21.07
C PHE A 343 -23.27 -12.15 -21.71
N LEU A 344 -24.44 -12.17 -21.08
CA LEU A 344 -25.69 -12.69 -21.63
C LEU A 344 -26.04 -11.93 -22.93
N LEU A 345 -26.95 -12.47 -23.74
CA LEU A 345 -27.43 -11.78 -24.95
C LEU A 345 -28.23 -10.52 -24.56
N VAL A 346 -29.06 -10.64 -23.53
CA VAL A 346 -29.88 -9.58 -22.96
C VAL A 346 -29.72 -9.59 -21.43
N PRO A 347 -28.60 -9.07 -20.90
CA PRO A 347 -28.36 -8.98 -19.46
C PRO A 347 -29.33 -8.05 -18.74
N ARG A 348 -29.62 -8.37 -17.47
CA ARG A 348 -30.35 -7.48 -16.57
C ARG A 348 -29.44 -6.36 -16.08
N LEU A 349 -29.90 -5.10 -16.11
CA LEU A 349 -29.11 -4.00 -15.54
C LEU A 349 -29.30 -3.94 -14.02
N VAL A 350 -28.36 -4.57 -13.31
CA VAL A 350 -28.41 -4.69 -11.85
C VAL A 350 -27.53 -3.67 -11.11
N ASN A 351 -26.49 -3.15 -11.76
CA ASN A 351 -25.57 -2.21 -11.14
C ASN A 351 -25.02 -1.19 -12.14
N GLN A 352 -24.47 -0.09 -11.62
CA GLN A 352 -23.91 0.98 -12.43
C GLN A 352 -22.71 0.52 -13.28
N LYS A 353 -21.84 -0.34 -12.73
CA LYS A 353 -20.66 -0.85 -13.42
C LYS A 353 -21.02 -1.62 -14.70
N LEU A 354 -22.00 -2.52 -14.61
CA LEU A 354 -22.50 -3.31 -15.74
C LEU A 354 -23.15 -2.40 -16.79
N PHE A 355 -23.88 -1.38 -16.35
CA PHE A 355 -24.47 -0.40 -17.26
C PHE A 355 -23.41 0.42 -18.00
N ASP A 356 -22.32 0.83 -17.33
CA ASP A 356 -21.20 1.52 -17.97
C ASP A 356 -20.44 0.62 -18.96
N GLU A 357 -20.32 -0.68 -18.68
CA GLU A 357 -19.66 -1.65 -19.57
C GLU A 357 -20.51 -2.00 -20.81
N LEU A 358 -21.82 -2.21 -20.64
CA LEU A 358 -22.76 -2.52 -21.74
C LEU A 358 -23.06 -1.29 -22.59
N CYS A 359 -23.24 -0.15 -21.94
CA CYS A 359 -23.64 1.13 -22.54
C CYS A 359 -22.58 2.20 -22.26
N PRO A 360 -21.42 2.13 -22.93
CA PRO A 360 -20.36 3.09 -22.70
C PRO A 360 -20.72 4.48 -23.22
N VAL A 361 -20.19 5.50 -22.55
CA VAL A 361 -20.30 6.90 -22.98
C VAL A 361 -19.62 7.07 -24.34
N LYS A 362 -20.23 7.86 -25.23
CA LYS A 362 -19.67 8.19 -26.55
C LYS A 362 -18.24 8.72 -26.43
N GLN A 363 -17.27 7.92 -26.86
CA GLN A 363 -15.86 8.35 -26.93
C GLN A 363 -15.50 8.96 -28.30
N PHE A 364 -15.98 8.38 -29.42
CA PHE A 364 -15.66 8.83 -30.78
C PHE A 364 -16.81 8.56 -31.77
N HIS A 365 -16.92 9.37 -32.83
CA HIS A 365 -18.00 9.25 -33.84
C HIS A 365 -18.04 7.89 -34.57
N ARG A 366 -16.92 7.19 -34.71
CA ARG A 366 -16.83 5.87 -35.39
C ARG A 366 -17.11 4.66 -34.48
N ARG A 367 -17.24 4.85 -33.16
CA ARG A 367 -17.48 3.79 -32.17
C ARG A 367 -18.74 4.06 -31.35
N ARG A 368 -19.79 4.55 -32.01
CA ARG A 368 -21.11 4.69 -31.37
C ARG A 368 -21.60 3.29 -31.00
N LYS A 369 -22.03 3.12 -29.76
CA LYS A 369 -22.76 1.94 -29.32
C LYS A 369 -24.13 2.41 -28.87
N TYR A 370 -25.16 1.75 -29.36
CA TYR A 370 -26.54 2.01 -28.97
C TYR A 370 -26.98 0.91 -28.01
N CYS A 371 -27.70 1.32 -26.98
CA CYS A 371 -28.30 0.38 -26.06
C CYS A 371 -29.81 0.34 -26.26
N VAL A 372 -30.35 -0.87 -26.37
CA VAL A 372 -31.78 -1.11 -26.47
C VAL A 372 -32.21 -1.72 -25.15
N LEU A 373 -32.94 -0.95 -24.35
CA LEU A 373 -33.43 -1.37 -23.05
C LEU A 373 -34.88 -1.80 -23.15
N LEU A 374 -35.18 -2.98 -22.64
CA LEU A 374 -36.55 -3.41 -22.37
C LEU A 374 -36.89 -3.03 -20.92
N ILE A 375 -37.90 -2.17 -20.75
CA ILE A 375 -38.51 -1.88 -19.45
C ILE A 375 -39.68 -2.84 -19.28
N THR A 376 -39.60 -3.70 -18.27
CA THR A 376 -40.54 -4.79 -18.08
C THR A 376 -40.81 -5.10 -16.60
N GLY A 377 -41.82 -5.92 -16.34
CA GLY A 377 -42.12 -6.48 -15.03
C GLY A 377 -41.69 -7.94 -14.90
N ASP A 378 -41.73 -8.45 -13.67
CA ASP A 378 -41.48 -9.88 -13.35
C ASP A 378 -42.78 -10.70 -13.32
N GLU A 379 -43.91 -10.09 -13.64
CA GLU A 379 -45.22 -10.74 -13.63
C GLU A 379 -45.43 -11.57 -14.90
N GLU A 380 -46.28 -12.61 -14.82
CA GLU A 380 -46.55 -13.52 -15.95
C GLU A 380 -47.02 -12.80 -17.23
N THR A 381 -47.70 -11.66 -17.07
CA THR A 381 -48.16 -10.79 -18.17
C THR A 381 -47.03 -10.31 -19.07
N PHE A 382 -45.82 -10.15 -18.54
CA PHE A 382 -44.67 -9.61 -19.25
C PHE A 382 -43.80 -10.70 -19.91
N THR A 383 -44.01 -11.97 -19.57
CA THR A 383 -43.17 -13.10 -20.03
C THR A 383 -43.15 -13.24 -21.56
N LEU A 384 -44.30 -13.07 -22.21
CA LEU A 384 -44.43 -13.14 -23.67
C LEU A 384 -43.61 -12.04 -24.37
N GLY A 385 -43.71 -10.81 -23.88
CA GLY A 385 -42.94 -9.67 -24.40
C GLY A 385 -41.44 -9.85 -24.19
N ASN A 386 -41.04 -10.38 -23.03
CA ASN A 386 -39.64 -10.64 -22.68
C ASN A 386 -39.04 -11.73 -23.59
N HIS A 387 -39.74 -12.85 -23.79
CA HIS A 387 -39.28 -13.93 -24.67
C HIS A 387 -39.20 -13.46 -26.12
N ALA A 388 -40.18 -12.67 -26.59
CA ALA A 388 -40.14 -12.08 -27.92
C ALA A 388 -38.93 -11.14 -28.09
N PHE A 389 -38.60 -10.33 -27.08
CA PHE A 389 -37.44 -9.46 -27.09
C PHE A 389 -36.12 -10.23 -27.12
N LEU A 390 -36.00 -11.31 -26.33
CA LEU A 390 -34.85 -12.22 -26.36
C LEU A 390 -34.68 -12.85 -27.74
N SER A 391 -35.78 -13.36 -28.32
CA SER A 391 -35.77 -13.95 -29.67
C SER A 391 -35.38 -12.95 -30.74
N PHE A 392 -35.76 -11.67 -30.58
CA PHE A 392 -35.35 -10.60 -31.48
C PHE A 392 -33.87 -10.27 -31.32
N ALA A 393 -33.39 -10.12 -30.08
CA ALA A 393 -31.99 -9.82 -29.79
C ALA A 393 -31.04 -10.90 -30.32
N SER A 394 -31.42 -12.18 -30.24
CA SER A 394 -30.60 -13.28 -30.76
C SER A 394 -30.44 -13.26 -32.29
N THR A 395 -31.41 -12.69 -33.03
CA THR A 395 -31.30 -12.52 -34.49
C THR A 395 -30.36 -11.39 -34.91
N ILE A 396 -30.08 -10.43 -34.01
CA ILE A 396 -29.27 -9.25 -34.31
C ILE A 396 -27.85 -9.45 -33.78
N THR A 397 -26.93 -9.74 -34.70
CA THR A 397 -25.51 -9.97 -34.39
C THR A 397 -24.63 -8.72 -34.51
N LYS A 398 -25.24 -7.54 -34.69
CA LYS A 398 -24.49 -6.29 -34.93
C LYS A 398 -23.81 -5.81 -33.63
N GLU A 399 -22.48 -5.77 -33.60
CA GLU A 399 -21.69 -5.33 -32.41
C GLU A 399 -21.97 -3.90 -31.92
N VAL A 400 -22.57 -3.08 -32.78
CA VAL A 400 -22.92 -1.67 -32.55
C VAL A 400 -24.11 -1.54 -31.59
N VAL A 401 -24.95 -2.56 -31.48
CA VAL A 401 -26.16 -2.55 -30.65
C VAL A 401 -26.00 -3.54 -29.50
N ARG A 402 -26.36 -3.12 -28.29
CA ARG A 402 -26.42 -3.98 -27.12
C ARG A 402 -27.82 -3.96 -26.54
N PHE A 403 -28.34 -5.15 -26.25
CA PHE A 403 -29.65 -5.33 -25.64
C PHE A 403 -29.47 -5.53 -24.15
N ALA A 404 -30.38 -5.00 -23.36
CA ALA A 404 -30.47 -5.25 -21.92
C ALA A 404 -31.90 -5.04 -21.46
N TYR A 405 -32.23 -5.48 -20.25
CA TYR A 405 -33.55 -5.25 -19.67
C TYR A 405 -33.47 -4.78 -18.23
N VAL A 406 -34.56 -4.14 -17.80
CA VAL A 406 -34.70 -3.52 -16.48
C VAL A 406 -36.07 -3.85 -15.92
N TYR A 407 -36.10 -4.25 -14.65
CA TYR A 407 -37.36 -4.37 -13.92
C TYR A 407 -37.82 -3.01 -13.40
N GLN A 408 -39.02 -2.61 -13.82
CA GLN A 408 -39.59 -1.30 -13.47
C GLN A 408 -39.68 -1.10 -11.95
N ARG A 409 -40.00 -2.15 -11.18
CA ARG A 409 -40.11 -2.07 -9.72
C ARG A 409 -38.77 -1.88 -9.00
N LEU A 410 -37.68 -2.45 -9.52
CA LEU A 410 -36.35 -2.43 -8.89
C LEU A 410 -35.56 -1.17 -9.23
N GLN A 411 -35.71 -0.66 -10.46
CA GLN A 411 -34.99 0.51 -10.97
C GLN A 411 -35.95 1.67 -11.32
N ARG A 412 -36.86 2.01 -10.39
CA ARG A 412 -37.86 3.08 -10.59
C ARG A 412 -37.26 4.41 -11.08
N PRO A 413 -36.18 4.95 -10.47
CA PRO A 413 -35.65 6.26 -10.87
C PRO A 413 -35.24 6.33 -12.34
N LEU A 414 -34.69 5.23 -12.87
CA LEU A 414 -34.31 5.15 -14.28
C LEU A 414 -35.54 5.03 -15.19
N CYS A 415 -36.51 4.22 -14.79
CA CYS A 415 -37.72 3.99 -15.60
C CYS A 415 -38.57 5.26 -15.71
N ASP A 416 -38.71 6.03 -14.62
CA ASP A 416 -39.47 7.27 -14.57
C ASP A 416 -38.99 8.33 -15.58
N VAL A 417 -37.70 8.28 -15.95
CA VAL A 417 -37.13 9.18 -16.98
C VAL A 417 -37.64 8.83 -18.38
N PHE A 418 -37.88 7.55 -18.65
CA PHE A 418 -38.27 7.05 -19.97
C PHE A 418 -39.78 6.93 -20.14
N THR A 419 -40.51 6.63 -19.07
CA THR A 419 -41.97 6.54 -19.07
C THR A 419 -42.59 7.81 -18.49
N GLN A 420 -43.17 8.65 -19.35
CA GLN A 420 -43.94 9.83 -18.92
C GLN A 420 -45.24 9.46 -18.17
N SER A 421 -45.67 8.20 -18.23
CA SER A 421 -46.83 7.65 -17.52
C SER A 421 -46.39 6.83 -16.32
N LYS A 422 -46.92 7.18 -15.13
CA LYS A 422 -46.49 6.64 -13.83
C LYS A 422 -46.75 5.15 -13.59
N ASP A 423 -47.48 4.46 -14.45
CA ASP A 423 -47.64 3.00 -14.41
C ASP A 423 -48.15 2.53 -15.79
N SER A 424 -47.22 2.23 -16.70
CA SER A 424 -47.56 1.50 -17.93
C SER A 424 -47.78 0.03 -17.56
N ALA A 425 -48.99 -0.49 -17.79
CA ALA A 425 -49.25 -1.94 -17.68
C ALA A 425 -48.55 -2.75 -18.79
N GLU A 426 -47.90 -2.08 -19.74
CA GLU A 426 -47.28 -2.69 -20.92
C GLU A 426 -45.75 -2.50 -20.90
N SER A 427 -45.03 -3.50 -21.41
CA SER A 427 -43.59 -3.37 -21.64
C SER A 427 -43.30 -2.27 -22.64
N SER A 428 -42.17 -1.58 -22.45
CA SER A 428 -41.69 -0.57 -23.41
C SER A 428 -40.23 -0.82 -23.76
N VAL A 429 -39.88 -0.56 -25.01
CA VAL A 429 -38.50 -0.66 -25.48
C VAL A 429 -37.95 0.75 -25.67
N VAL A 430 -36.74 1.01 -25.19
CA VAL A 430 -36.10 2.32 -25.27
C VAL A 430 -34.75 2.16 -25.93
N ILE A 431 -34.52 2.92 -27.00
CA ILE A 431 -33.19 3.01 -27.63
C ILE A 431 -32.49 4.22 -27.03
N LEU A 432 -31.27 4.03 -26.51
CA LEU A 432 -30.49 5.08 -25.85
C LEU A 432 -29.04 5.17 -26.36
N GLU A 433 -28.52 6.40 -26.32
CA GLU A 433 -27.10 6.75 -26.55
C GLU A 433 -26.62 7.65 -25.39
N ARG A 434 -25.59 7.22 -24.65
CA ARG A 434 -24.99 8.04 -23.58
C ARG A 434 -23.96 9.01 -24.12
N ARG A 435 -24.11 10.29 -23.78
CA ARG A 435 -23.30 11.40 -24.32
C ARG A 435 -22.15 11.82 -23.41
N ASN A 436 -22.33 11.78 -22.09
CA ASN A 436 -21.28 12.13 -21.14
C ASN A 436 -21.29 11.22 -19.89
N ALA A 437 -20.21 11.29 -19.10
CA ALA A 437 -20.10 10.56 -17.84
C ALA A 437 -21.06 11.09 -16.76
N ALA A 438 -21.53 12.34 -16.88
CA ALA A 438 -22.50 12.95 -15.98
C ALA A 438 -23.96 12.49 -16.20
N GLY A 439 -24.16 11.38 -16.93
CA GLY A 439 -25.48 10.75 -17.10
C GLY A 439 -26.36 11.32 -18.21
N LYS A 440 -25.92 12.31 -19.01
CA LYS A 440 -26.71 12.82 -20.15
C LYS A 440 -26.83 11.74 -21.23
N ALA A 441 -28.05 11.40 -21.59
CA ALA A 441 -28.37 10.44 -22.64
C ALA A 441 -29.40 11.02 -23.61
N LEU A 442 -29.32 10.59 -24.86
CA LEU A 442 -30.38 10.76 -25.84
C LEU A 442 -31.14 9.45 -25.96
N PHE A 443 -32.45 9.50 -26.05
CA PHE A 443 -33.28 8.31 -26.15
C PHE A 443 -34.49 8.48 -27.05
N LYS A 444 -35.04 7.34 -27.47
CA LYS A 444 -36.30 7.24 -28.20
C LYS A 444 -37.09 6.05 -27.66
N PRO A 445 -38.26 6.27 -27.03
CA PRO A 445 -39.12 5.18 -26.60
C PRO A 445 -39.89 4.60 -27.81
N VAL A 446 -40.09 3.29 -27.76
CA VAL A 446 -40.96 2.48 -28.62
C VAL A 446 -42.00 1.87 -27.68
N THR A 447 -43.16 2.53 -27.59
CA THR A 447 -44.24 2.17 -26.66
C THR A 447 -45.07 1.00 -27.18
N GLY A 448 -45.67 0.23 -26.26
CA GLY A 448 -46.62 -0.85 -26.59
C GLY A 448 -45.93 -2.12 -27.09
N TRP A 449 -44.85 -2.54 -26.44
CA TRP A 449 -44.16 -3.77 -26.82
C TRP A 449 -44.92 -4.99 -26.29
N ASN A 450 -45.62 -5.70 -27.19
CA ASN A 450 -46.23 -6.99 -26.86
C ASN A 450 -45.49 -8.18 -27.51
N GLY A 451 -44.42 -7.90 -28.27
CA GLY A 451 -43.64 -8.93 -28.95
C GLY A 451 -44.23 -9.40 -30.29
N SER A 452 -45.24 -8.71 -30.83
CA SER A 452 -45.81 -8.99 -32.15
C SER A 452 -44.76 -8.85 -33.26
N GLU A 453 -44.96 -9.55 -34.37
CA GLU A 453 -44.07 -9.45 -35.54
C GLU A 453 -44.01 -8.02 -36.10
N GLU A 454 -45.09 -7.25 -35.96
CA GLU A 454 -45.12 -5.84 -36.36
C GLU A 454 -44.25 -4.95 -35.46
N ASP A 455 -44.23 -5.21 -34.14
CA ASP A 455 -43.35 -4.48 -33.23
C ASP A 455 -41.88 -4.83 -33.46
N LYS A 456 -41.58 -6.11 -33.74
CA LYS A 456 -40.23 -6.54 -34.15
C LYS A 456 -39.77 -5.82 -35.41
N ARG A 457 -40.63 -5.76 -36.44
CA ARG A 457 -40.36 -5.05 -37.70
C ARG A 457 -40.13 -3.55 -37.45
N ARG A 458 -40.98 -2.91 -36.64
CA ARG A 458 -40.86 -1.49 -36.27
C ARG A 458 -39.53 -1.20 -35.57
N LEU A 459 -39.14 -2.04 -34.60
CA LEU A 459 -37.88 -1.88 -33.89
C LEU A 459 -36.67 -2.07 -34.81
N LEU A 460 -36.73 -3.05 -35.71
CA LEU A 460 -35.67 -3.30 -36.70
C LEU A 460 -35.50 -2.11 -37.66
N GLU A 461 -36.60 -1.55 -38.17
CA GLU A 461 -36.57 -0.36 -39.02
C GLU A 461 -35.97 0.84 -38.29
N GLU A 462 -36.33 1.06 -37.03
CA GLU A 462 -35.76 2.14 -36.22
C GLU A 462 -34.25 1.96 -35.99
N LEU A 463 -33.79 0.74 -35.72
CA LEU A 463 -32.36 0.43 -35.59
C LEU A 463 -31.60 0.67 -36.90
N GLU A 464 -32.16 0.29 -38.05
CA GLU A 464 -31.54 0.54 -39.35
C GLU A 464 -31.50 2.02 -39.72
N ARG A 465 -32.54 2.78 -39.37
CA ARG A 465 -32.55 4.23 -39.56
C ARG A 465 -31.51 4.92 -38.68
N LEU A 466 -31.35 4.48 -37.42
CA LEU A 466 -30.34 5.00 -36.51
C LEU A 466 -28.90 4.76 -36.99
N GLN A 467 -28.64 3.68 -37.72
CA GLN A 467 -27.34 3.45 -38.35
C GLN A 467 -27.03 4.49 -39.43
N LYS A 468 -28.04 5.00 -40.12
CA LYS A 468 -27.90 6.01 -41.19
C LYS A 468 -27.89 7.43 -40.62
N ASP A 469 -28.78 7.74 -39.68
CA ASP A 469 -28.93 9.06 -39.09
C ASP A 469 -29.05 9.00 -37.56
N PRO A 470 -28.05 9.50 -36.81
CA PRO A 470 -28.06 9.51 -35.35
C PRO A 470 -28.98 10.58 -34.75
N SER A 471 -29.51 11.52 -35.54
CA SER A 471 -30.38 12.61 -35.05
C SER A 471 -31.81 12.13 -34.70
N ILE A 472 -32.12 10.87 -34.98
CA ILE A 472 -33.41 10.24 -34.69
C ILE A 472 -33.68 10.11 -33.19
N LEU A 473 -32.65 10.19 -32.34
CA LEU A 473 -32.82 10.26 -30.89
C LEU A 473 -33.23 11.69 -30.49
N VAL A 474 -34.54 11.91 -30.34
CA VAL A 474 -35.13 13.23 -30.14
C VAL A 474 -35.10 13.69 -28.68
N HIS A 475 -35.23 12.77 -27.72
CA HIS A 475 -35.39 13.12 -26.32
C HIS A 475 -34.04 13.15 -25.61
N ASP A 476 -33.77 14.20 -24.85
CA ASP A 476 -32.63 14.29 -23.95
C ASP A 476 -33.06 14.11 -22.49
N ALA A 477 -32.26 13.39 -21.71
CA ALA A 477 -32.46 13.26 -20.29
C ALA A 477 -31.15 13.07 -19.53
N VAL A 478 -31.19 13.34 -18.23
CA VAL A 478 -30.11 13.01 -17.29
C VAL A 478 -30.52 11.73 -16.56
N LEU A 479 -29.77 10.65 -16.79
CA LEU A 479 -30.02 9.36 -16.17
C LEU A 479 -29.51 9.35 -14.73
N PRO A 480 -30.32 8.91 -13.75
CA PRO A 480 -29.85 8.70 -12.39
C PRO A 480 -28.91 7.47 -12.33
N GLU A 481 -28.14 7.37 -11.24
CA GLU A 481 -27.35 6.17 -10.96
C GLU A 481 -28.26 4.97 -10.67
N LEU A 482 -27.85 3.80 -11.13
CA LEU A 482 -28.59 2.56 -10.91
C LEU A 482 -28.49 2.08 -9.46
N ASN A 483 -29.60 1.58 -8.93
CA ASN A 483 -29.61 0.90 -7.64
C ASN A 483 -28.90 -0.45 -7.76
N ASN A 484 -27.99 -0.76 -6.84
CA ASN A 484 -27.34 -2.08 -6.82
C ASN A 484 -28.25 -3.13 -6.17
N GLU A 485 -28.96 -3.94 -6.97
CA GLU A 485 -29.93 -4.92 -6.44
C GLU A 485 -29.25 -6.03 -5.62
N PHE A 486 -27.96 -6.29 -5.88
CA PHE A 486 -27.18 -7.28 -5.13
C PHE A 486 -26.53 -6.70 -3.86
N ALA A 487 -26.76 -5.43 -3.49
CA ALA A 487 -26.16 -4.83 -2.30
C ALA A 487 -26.61 -5.49 -0.98
N SER A 488 -27.84 -6.02 -0.91
CA SER A 488 -28.33 -6.77 0.24
C SER A 488 -27.63 -8.14 0.38
N MET A 489 -27.43 -8.83 -0.74
CA MET A 489 -26.61 -10.06 -0.80
C MET A 489 -25.14 -9.77 -0.53
N PHE A 490 -24.64 -8.59 -0.87
CA PHE A 490 -23.30 -8.14 -0.52
C PHE A 490 -23.15 -7.93 0.99
N ALA A 491 -24.15 -7.35 1.67
CA ALA A 491 -24.14 -7.24 3.12
C ALA A 491 -24.12 -8.62 3.81
N ILE A 492 -24.92 -9.57 3.31
CA ILE A 492 -24.93 -10.95 3.81
C ILE A 492 -23.59 -11.65 3.52
N ARG A 493 -23.03 -11.51 2.32
CA ARG A 493 -21.70 -12.02 1.97
C ARG A 493 -20.60 -11.36 2.78
N TRP A 494 -20.73 -10.08 3.12
CA TRP A 494 -19.81 -9.38 4.02
C TRP A 494 -19.91 -9.93 5.43
N ILE A 495 -21.11 -10.25 5.92
CA ILE A 495 -21.29 -10.89 7.22
C ILE A 495 -20.63 -12.27 7.21
N TYR A 496 -20.83 -13.08 6.17
CA TYR A 496 -20.17 -14.38 6.05
C TYR A 496 -18.65 -14.25 5.88
N ALA A 497 -18.16 -13.34 5.05
CA ALA A 497 -16.73 -13.09 4.90
C ALA A 497 -16.09 -12.53 6.18
N SER A 498 -16.83 -11.70 6.92
CA SER A 498 -16.40 -11.20 8.23
C SER A 498 -16.40 -12.31 9.27
N TYR A 499 -17.38 -13.22 9.21
CA TYR A 499 -17.45 -14.41 10.06
C TYR A 499 -16.29 -15.37 9.77
N ASP A 500 -16.04 -15.68 8.50
CA ASP A 500 -14.93 -16.54 8.07
C ASP A 500 -13.59 -15.91 8.47
N TYR A 501 -13.42 -14.60 8.25
CA TYR A 501 -12.24 -13.86 8.69
C TYR A 501 -12.08 -13.89 10.22
N LEU A 502 -13.18 -13.70 10.96
CA LEU A 502 -13.15 -13.76 12.42
C LEU A 502 -12.82 -15.18 12.89
N SER A 503 -13.36 -16.21 12.24
CA SER A 503 -13.10 -17.62 12.55
C SER A 503 -11.65 -17.99 12.29
N GLU A 504 -11.08 -17.59 11.14
CA GLU A 504 -9.66 -17.81 10.84
C GLU A 504 -8.75 -17.06 11.80
N VAL A 505 -9.08 -15.80 12.15
CA VAL A 505 -8.32 -15.03 13.13
C VAL A 505 -8.39 -15.67 14.52
N ILE A 506 -9.57 -16.17 14.91
CA ILE A 506 -9.77 -16.92 16.15
C ILE A 506 -8.92 -18.18 16.10
N ASP A 507 -8.97 -18.96 15.02
CA ASP A 507 -8.20 -20.19 14.88
C ASP A 507 -6.68 -19.95 14.86
N ASP A 508 -6.20 -18.92 14.18
CA ASP A 508 -4.79 -18.53 14.18
C ASP A 508 -4.31 -18.04 15.55
N ILE A 509 -5.12 -17.26 16.26
CA ILE A 509 -4.80 -16.78 17.62
C ILE A 509 -4.84 -17.94 18.63
N LEU A 510 -5.82 -18.84 18.51
CA LEU A 510 -6.02 -19.95 19.44
C LEU A 510 -5.05 -21.12 19.21
N HIS A 511 -4.78 -21.50 17.97
CA HIS A 511 -3.99 -22.71 17.68
C HIS A 511 -2.50 -22.43 17.48
N ASN A 512 -2.12 -21.33 16.82
CA ASN A 512 -0.69 -21.07 16.53
C ASN A 512 0.03 -20.39 17.70
N ASN A 513 -0.67 -19.62 18.54
CA ASN A 513 -0.10 -18.85 19.64
C ASN A 513 -0.57 -19.27 21.05
N TRP A 514 -1.22 -20.43 21.22
CA TRP A 514 -1.77 -20.91 22.51
C TRP A 514 -0.76 -20.82 23.67
N ARG A 515 0.51 -21.13 23.38
CA ARG A 515 1.62 -21.10 24.34
C ARG A 515 1.98 -19.69 24.83
N GLU A 516 1.84 -18.68 23.97
CA GLU A 516 2.12 -17.28 24.30
C GLU A 516 0.90 -16.55 24.89
N MET A 517 -0.31 -17.10 24.69
CA MET A 517 -1.58 -16.55 25.18
C MET A 517 -1.95 -17.00 26.61
N MET A 518 -1.34 -18.06 27.14
CA MET A 518 -1.57 -18.56 28.50
C MET A 518 -1.44 -17.48 29.60
N PRO A 519 -0.41 -16.60 29.58
CA PRO A 519 -0.27 -15.54 30.58
C PRO A 519 -1.40 -14.51 30.50
N LEU A 520 -1.84 -14.15 29.29
CA LEU A 520 -2.92 -13.20 29.06
C LEU A 520 -4.27 -13.75 29.50
N LEU A 521 -4.56 -15.01 29.16
CA LEU A 521 -5.76 -15.70 29.65
C LEU A 521 -5.75 -15.81 31.18
N SER A 522 -4.62 -16.15 31.79
CA SER A 522 -4.48 -16.16 33.25
C SER A 522 -4.71 -14.77 33.87
N LEU A 523 -4.29 -13.69 33.21
CA LEU A 523 -4.48 -12.32 33.68
C LEU A 523 -5.95 -11.89 33.58
N ILE A 524 -6.63 -12.28 32.50
CA ILE A 524 -8.07 -12.02 32.31
C ILE A 524 -8.90 -12.82 33.33
N PHE A 525 -8.59 -14.11 33.53
CA PHE A 525 -9.29 -14.95 34.51
C PHE A 525 -9.08 -14.44 35.95
N SER A 526 -7.88 -13.98 36.30
CA SER A 526 -7.61 -13.38 37.61
C SER A 526 -8.32 -12.04 37.80
N ALA A 527 -8.38 -11.18 36.78
CA ALA A 527 -9.14 -9.94 36.82
C ALA A 527 -10.65 -10.18 36.99
N LEU A 528 -11.21 -11.16 36.26
CA LEU A 528 -12.61 -11.57 36.40
C LEU A 528 -12.90 -12.17 37.78
N PHE A 529 -11.97 -12.96 38.32
CA PHE A 529 -12.11 -13.54 39.66
C PHE A 529 -12.08 -12.46 40.75
N ILE A 530 -11.23 -11.44 40.60
CA ILE A 530 -11.18 -10.28 41.52
C ILE A 530 -12.49 -9.49 41.43
N LEU A 531 -12.98 -9.20 40.22
CA LEU A 531 -14.27 -8.52 40.02
C LEU A 531 -15.43 -9.30 40.65
N PHE A 532 -15.50 -10.60 40.39
CA PHE A 532 -16.52 -11.46 40.97
C PHE A 532 -16.41 -11.54 42.50
N GLY A 533 -15.19 -11.66 43.04
CA GLY A 533 -14.92 -11.66 44.47
C GLY A 533 -15.36 -10.36 45.15
N THR A 534 -15.11 -9.19 44.52
CA THR A 534 -15.56 -7.90 45.04
C THR A 534 -17.08 -7.77 45.07
N VAL A 535 -17.78 -8.26 44.03
CA VAL A 535 -19.25 -8.28 43.98
C VAL A 535 -19.83 -9.20 45.06
N VAL A 536 -19.21 -10.37 45.29
CA VAL A 536 -19.65 -11.30 46.34
C VAL A 536 -19.40 -10.72 47.74
N ILE A 537 -18.22 -10.16 48.02
CA ILE A 537 -17.91 -9.55 49.33
C ILE A 537 -18.84 -8.38 49.61
N GLN A 538 -19.13 -7.54 48.61
CA GLN A 538 -20.03 -6.41 48.77
C GLN A 538 -21.50 -6.86 48.98
N ALA A 539 -21.90 -7.99 48.41
CA ALA A 539 -23.22 -8.59 48.65
C ALA A 539 -23.39 -9.22 50.06
N PHE A 540 -22.29 -9.58 50.73
CA PHE A 540 -22.31 -10.19 52.08
C PHE A 540 -21.80 -9.27 53.20
N SER A 541 -21.23 -8.10 52.88
CA SER A 541 -20.73 -7.13 53.88
C SER A 541 -21.82 -6.20 54.43
N ASP A 542 -23.00 -6.14 53.82
CA ASP A 542 -24.11 -5.27 54.26
C ASP A 542 -24.96 -5.91 55.39
N SER A 543 -24.53 -7.03 55.99
CA SER A 543 -25.32 -7.77 56.99
C SER A 543 -24.70 -7.88 58.40
N SER A 544 -23.76 -7.03 58.80
CA SER A 544 -23.27 -7.03 60.20
C SER A 544 -23.08 -5.62 60.78
N GLU A 545 -23.76 -5.38 61.90
CA GLU A 545 -24.27 -4.12 62.46
C GLU A 545 -23.28 -3.22 63.24
N ASP A 546 -23.79 -1.99 63.45
CA ASP A 546 -23.55 -0.94 64.45
C ASP A 546 -23.00 -1.34 65.83
N VAL A 547 -22.24 -0.42 66.47
CA VAL A 547 -22.48 0.13 67.84
C VAL A 547 -21.43 1.19 68.22
N GLN A 548 -21.92 2.25 68.87
CA GLN A 548 -21.31 3.53 69.26
C GLN A 548 -20.25 3.46 70.38
N THR A 549 -19.31 4.42 70.43
CA THR A 549 -19.17 5.42 71.53
C THR A 549 -18.02 6.44 71.32
N LYS A 550 -18.28 7.67 71.79
CA LYS A 550 -17.53 8.96 71.77
C LYS A 550 -17.17 9.32 73.25
N PRO A 551 -16.56 10.48 73.63
CA PRO A 551 -15.32 11.19 73.22
C PRO A 551 -14.57 11.89 74.42
N LYS A 552 -13.63 12.83 74.11
CA LYS A 552 -13.06 14.01 74.87
C LYS A 552 -11.69 13.83 75.55
N ALA A 553 -10.63 14.56 75.13
CA ALA A 553 -10.24 16.00 75.33
C ALA A 553 -9.54 16.21 76.70
N LYS A 554 -8.50 17.02 76.96
CA LYS A 554 -7.78 18.16 76.34
C LYS A 554 -6.46 18.29 77.15
N ASP A 555 -5.32 18.71 76.61
CA ASP A 555 -4.79 20.08 76.74
C ASP A 555 -3.52 20.25 75.91
N GLY A 556 -3.32 21.47 75.40
CA GLY A 556 -2.21 21.81 74.52
C GLY A 556 -1.41 23.03 74.95
N SER A 557 -0.38 23.35 74.16
CA SER A 557 0.26 24.66 74.09
C SER A 557 0.53 25.06 72.62
N LYS A 558 0.37 26.37 72.38
CA LYS A 558 0.41 27.20 71.14
C LYS A 558 1.74 27.07 70.35
N ALA A 559 1.91 27.44 69.07
CA ALA A 559 1.32 28.40 68.11
C ALA A 559 1.51 27.85 66.66
N GLU A 560 0.90 28.27 65.54
CA GLU A 560 0.30 29.53 65.06
C GLU A 560 -1.00 29.27 64.28
N ASN A 561 -1.89 30.27 64.25
CA ASN A 561 -3.23 30.26 63.66
C ASN A 561 -3.27 31.00 62.31
N GLY A 562 -4.19 30.60 61.43
CA GLY A 562 -4.75 31.52 60.43
C GLY A 562 -5.56 30.91 59.30
N SER A 563 -6.73 30.33 59.59
CA SER A 563 -7.80 30.05 58.61
C SER A 563 -9.16 30.37 59.23
N PRO A 564 -10.12 30.91 58.46
CA PRO A 564 -11.38 30.20 58.19
C PRO A 564 -11.86 30.46 56.74
N GLU A 565 -12.80 29.79 56.08
CA GLU A 565 -13.96 28.98 56.47
C GLU A 565 -14.51 28.25 55.21
N THR A 566 -15.14 27.09 55.43
CA THR A 566 -16.29 26.46 54.72
C THR A 566 -16.36 26.30 53.18
N GLY A 567 -16.75 25.09 52.74
CA GLY A 567 -17.58 24.92 51.53
C GLY A 567 -17.39 23.64 50.72
N SER A 568 -18.26 22.66 50.97
CA SER A 568 -18.97 21.87 49.94
C SER A 568 -18.17 21.26 48.77
N ALA A 569 -18.02 19.93 48.82
CA ALA A 569 -17.73 19.10 47.65
C ALA A 569 -18.91 19.18 46.66
N SER A 570 -18.70 19.90 45.56
CA SER A 570 -19.57 19.92 44.38
C SER A 570 -18.84 19.24 43.23
N SER A 571 -19.49 18.20 42.71
CA SER A 571 -19.27 17.58 41.42
C SER A 571 -19.02 18.57 40.28
N ARG A 572 -17.85 18.48 39.63
CA ARG A 572 -17.60 18.74 38.20
C ARG A 572 -16.15 18.38 37.85
N PRO A 573 -15.89 17.64 36.74
CA PRO A 573 -14.53 17.59 36.21
C PRO A 573 -14.16 19.00 35.70
N PRO A 574 -12.88 19.43 35.79
CA PRO A 574 -12.49 20.72 35.26
C PRO A 574 -12.61 20.67 33.73
N LYS A 575 -13.26 21.69 33.14
CA LYS A 575 -13.21 21.94 31.70
C LYS A 575 -11.74 22.20 31.32
N LYS A 576 -11.05 21.18 30.79
CA LYS A 576 -9.69 21.33 30.27
C LYS A 576 -9.74 21.96 28.89
N SER A 577 -9.70 23.28 28.81
CA SER A 577 -9.41 24.00 27.56
C SER A 577 -7.92 24.34 27.47
N PHE A 578 -7.03 23.37 27.69
CA PHE A 578 -5.59 23.60 27.62
C PHE A 578 -4.87 22.38 27.04
N VAL A 579 -4.06 22.60 26.01
CA VAL A 579 -3.15 21.62 25.42
C VAL A 579 -1.81 21.72 26.13
N GLU A 580 -1.32 20.63 26.71
CA GLU A 580 -0.01 20.58 27.34
C GLU A 580 1.07 20.43 26.25
N VAL A 581 1.85 21.50 26.01
CA VAL A 581 2.96 21.50 25.06
C VAL A 581 4.28 21.61 25.84
N THR A 582 5.15 20.63 25.69
CA THR A 582 6.41 20.52 26.44
C THR A 582 7.62 21.02 25.63
N GLU A 583 8.61 21.65 26.26
CA GLU A 583 9.87 21.99 25.58
C GLU A 583 10.65 20.69 25.31
N LEU A 584 11.17 20.53 24.09
CA LEU A 584 12.02 19.40 23.73
C LEU A 584 13.45 19.65 24.25
N THR A 585 13.67 19.33 25.52
CA THR A 585 14.97 19.39 26.20
C THR A 585 15.65 18.03 26.17
N ASP A 586 16.92 17.96 26.59
CA ASP A 586 17.66 16.72 26.80
C ASP A 586 16.87 15.62 27.57
N ILE A 587 16.14 16.02 28.62
CA ILE A 587 15.35 15.11 29.46
C ILE A 587 14.12 14.59 28.70
N THR A 588 13.36 15.47 28.04
CA THR A 588 12.12 15.09 27.34
C THR A 588 12.40 14.47 25.97
N TYR A 589 13.59 14.70 25.40
CA TYR A 589 14.02 14.16 24.12
C TYR A 589 14.06 12.63 24.11
N MET A 590 14.56 12.02 25.18
CA MET A 590 14.60 10.56 25.30
C MET A 590 13.20 9.94 25.39
N SER A 591 12.29 10.55 26.15
CA SER A 591 10.92 10.02 26.32
C SER A 591 10.02 10.32 25.13
N ASN A 592 10.14 11.51 24.55
CA ASN A 592 9.22 12.05 23.55
C ASN A 592 9.75 11.92 22.12
N LEU A 593 10.92 11.32 21.92
CA LEU A 593 11.41 10.99 20.59
C LEU A 593 12.08 9.63 20.53
N VAL A 594 13.16 9.39 21.29
CA VAL A 594 14.01 8.20 21.06
C VAL A 594 13.39 6.89 21.60
N LYS A 595 12.72 6.94 22.76
CA LYS A 595 12.04 5.77 23.38
C LYS A 595 10.51 5.80 23.20
N LEU A 596 10.03 6.53 22.20
CA LEU A 596 8.61 6.62 21.93
C LEU A 596 8.05 5.24 21.53
N ARG A 597 6.90 4.86 22.09
CA ARG A 597 6.27 3.56 21.78
C ARG A 597 5.91 3.45 20.29
N PRO A 598 5.96 2.25 19.68
CA PRO A 598 5.56 2.06 18.29
C PRO A 598 4.13 2.59 18.05
N GLY A 599 3.95 3.39 16.99
CA GLY A 599 2.66 4.01 16.64
C GLY A 599 2.44 5.40 17.24
N HIS A 600 3.28 5.84 18.19
CA HIS A 600 3.26 7.21 18.68
C HIS A 600 4.11 8.13 17.79
N MET A 601 3.79 9.42 17.79
CA MET A 601 4.51 10.44 17.02
C MET A 601 4.54 11.75 17.81
N ASN A 602 5.64 12.50 17.71
CA ASN A 602 5.79 13.78 18.38
C ASN A 602 5.70 14.94 17.37
N ILE A 603 4.80 15.88 17.60
CA ILE A 603 4.59 17.07 16.78
C ILE A 603 5.31 18.23 17.47
N VAL A 604 6.37 18.72 16.84
CA VAL A 604 7.28 19.70 17.40
C VAL A 604 7.16 21.03 16.66
N LEU A 605 6.71 22.08 17.35
CA LEU A 605 6.69 23.45 16.83
C LEU A 605 8.05 24.13 17.00
N VAL A 606 8.59 24.73 15.95
CA VAL A 606 9.85 25.47 15.99
C VAL A 606 9.58 26.95 16.22
N LEU A 607 10.18 27.53 17.26
CA LEU A 607 9.95 28.91 17.67
C LEU A 607 11.21 29.59 18.23
N THR A 608 11.14 30.90 18.40
CA THR A 608 12.16 31.74 19.07
C THR A 608 11.59 32.36 20.33
N ASP A 609 12.43 32.84 21.25
CA ASP A 609 11.98 33.49 22.48
C ASP A 609 11.07 34.71 22.21
N ALA A 610 11.32 35.41 21.10
CA ALA A 610 10.52 36.56 20.67
C ALA A 610 9.12 36.17 20.15
N SER A 611 8.94 34.96 19.61
CA SER A 611 7.69 34.49 18.97
C SER A 611 6.91 33.47 19.81
N LYS A 612 7.49 33.01 20.92
CA LYS A 612 6.98 31.94 21.79
C LYS A 612 5.52 32.10 22.20
N ASN A 613 5.15 33.24 22.78
CA ASN A 613 3.80 33.42 23.34
C ASN A 613 2.70 33.43 22.28
N ILE A 614 2.99 34.00 21.10
CA ILE A 614 2.02 34.13 20.00
C ILE A 614 1.85 32.79 19.28
N LEU A 615 2.97 32.15 18.91
CA LEU A 615 2.94 30.89 18.15
C LEU A 615 2.44 29.71 18.99
N LEU A 616 2.78 29.62 20.28
CA LEU A 616 2.27 28.54 21.13
C LEU A 616 0.76 28.62 21.33
N SER A 617 0.22 29.82 21.53
CA SER A 617 -1.23 30.00 21.69
C SER A 617 -1.98 29.61 20.42
N LYS A 618 -1.47 30.01 19.25
CA LYS A 618 -2.07 29.64 17.96
C LYS A 618 -1.91 28.15 17.65
N PHE A 619 -0.73 27.58 17.87
CA PHE A 619 -0.46 26.16 17.69
C PHE A 619 -1.39 25.30 18.54
N ALA A 620 -1.52 25.60 19.83
CA ALA A 620 -2.41 24.88 20.74
C ALA A 620 -3.86 24.90 20.28
N LYS A 621 -4.33 26.00 19.66
CA LYS A 621 -5.66 26.11 19.08
C LYS A 621 -5.84 25.23 17.85
N GLU A 622 -4.87 25.22 16.94
CA GLU A 622 -4.90 24.42 15.70
C GLU A 622 -4.81 22.91 15.99
N VAL A 623 -4.00 22.49 16.98
CA VAL A 623 -3.85 21.06 17.30
C VAL A 623 -4.89 20.55 18.30
N TYR A 624 -5.74 21.42 18.86
CA TYR A 624 -6.68 21.08 19.93
C TYR A 624 -7.58 19.89 19.58
N SER A 625 -8.10 19.84 18.35
CA SER A 625 -8.96 18.75 17.86
C SER A 625 -8.25 17.38 17.82
N PHE A 626 -6.92 17.37 17.78
CA PHE A 626 -6.10 16.16 17.70
C PHE A 626 -5.58 15.69 19.08
N THR A 627 -5.79 16.47 20.14
CA THR A 627 -5.31 16.13 21.50
C THR A 627 -6.01 14.94 22.15
N GLY A 628 -7.16 14.51 21.62
CA GLY A 628 -7.84 13.29 22.06
C GLY A 628 -7.12 12.00 21.67
N SER A 629 -6.10 12.07 20.79
CA SER A 629 -5.30 10.93 20.39
C SER A 629 -4.20 10.63 21.42
N LEU A 630 -4.22 9.43 22.02
CA LEU A 630 -3.17 8.95 22.92
C LEU A 630 -1.82 8.71 22.21
N THR A 631 -1.79 8.76 20.87
CA THR A 631 -0.60 8.47 20.07
C THR A 631 0.19 9.72 19.69
N LEU A 632 -0.41 10.91 19.79
CA LEU A 632 0.25 12.18 19.43
C LEU A 632 0.77 12.89 20.67
N HIS A 633 2.04 13.26 20.64
CA HIS A 633 2.68 14.11 21.64
C HIS A 633 2.94 15.47 21.03
N PHE A 634 2.84 16.54 21.83
CA PHE A 634 3.06 17.90 21.37
C PHE A 634 4.20 18.54 22.14
N SER A 635 5.21 19.00 21.40
CA SER A 635 6.37 19.68 21.96
C SER A 635 6.70 20.95 21.19
N PHE A 636 7.58 21.78 21.73
CA PHE A 636 8.17 22.89 21.01
C PHE A 636 9.70 22.88 21.13
N LEU A 637 10.37 23.37 20.09
CA LEU A 637 11.81 23.52 20.01
C LEU A 637 12.15 25.01 19.94
N ASN A 638 12.97 25.48 20.88
CA ASN A 638 13.47 26.85 20.89
C ASN A 638 14.76 26.96 20.07
N MET A 639 14.72 27.68 18.95
CA MET A 639 15.86 27.86 18.06
C MET A 639 17.02 28.63 18.70
N ASP A 640 16.73 29.52 19.65
CA ASP A 640 17.76 30.31 20.34
C ASP A 640 18.64 29.43 21.23
N LYS A 641 18.09 28.29 21.69
CA LYS A 641 18.79 27.30 22.54
C LYS A 641 19.26 26.06 21.79
N HIS A 642 18.46 25.57 20.84
CA HIS A 642 18.61 24.25 20.22
C HIS A 642 18.83 24.32 18.69
N GLY A 643 19.33 25.45 18.19
CA GLY A 643 19.51 25.67 16.75
C GLY A 643 20.42 24.65 16.07
N GLU A 644 21.53 24.25 16.69
CA GLU A 644 22.50 23.30 16.13
C GLU A 644 21.91 21.90 15.91
N TRP A 645 21.00 21.48 16.80
CA TRP A 645 20.22 20.25 16.66
C TRP A 645 19.34 20.27 15.41
N MET A 646 18.65 21.40 15.16
CA MET A 646 17.80 21.58 13.99
C MET A 646 18.59 21.53 12.68
N PHE A 647 19.76 22.21 12.63
CA PHE A 647 20.63 22.17 11.45
C PHE A 647 21.15 20.76 11.16
N THR A 648 21.59 20.03 12.20
CA THR A 648 22.05 18.64 12.04
C THR A 648 20.91 17.72 11.57
N LEU A 649 19.69 17.91 12.09
CA LEU A 649 18.53 17.12 11.68
C LEU A 649 18.23 17.30 10.19
N LEU A 650 18.27 18.54 9.72
CA LEU A 650 18.01 18.86 8.30
C LEU A 650 19.17 18.41 7.40
N GLU A 651 20.41 18.44 7.87
CA GLU A 651 21.57 17.89 7.15
C GLU A 651 21.45 16.37 6.94
N TYR A 652 20.96 15.64 7.94
CA TYR A 652 20.70 14.21 7.83
C TYR A 652 19.52 13.88 6.92
N ALA A 653 18.60 14.83 6.77
CA ALA A 653 17.49 14.76 5.82
C ALA A 653 17.84 15.50 4.52
N GLN A 654 18.88 15.06 3.81
CA GLN A 654 19.47 15.75 2.63
C GLN A 654 18.45 16.12 1.52
N ASP A 655 17.30 15.45 1.42
CA ASP A 655 16.22 15.77 0.47
C ASP A 655 15.31 16.94 0.94
N ALA A 656 15.31 17.28 2.24
CA ALA A 656 14.50 18.35 2.81
C ALA A 656 15.11 19.76 2.61
N THR A 657 16.42 19.83 2.37
CA THR A 657 17.19 21.08 2.22
C THR A 657 17.26 21.58 0.76
N GLN A 658 17.01 20.73 -0.23
CA GLN A 658 17.13 21.09 -1.66
C GLN A 658 15.95 21.89 -2.26
N ILE A 659 14.97 22.31 -1.45
CA ILE A 659 13.80 23.07 -1.94
C ILE A 659 13.98 24.60 -1.78
N ASP A 660 14.97 25.05 -1.00
CA ASP A 660 15.21 26.50 -0.80
C ASP A 660 16.43 27.02 -1.61
N ALA A 661 17.00 26.21 -2.52
CA ALA A 661 18.17 26.62 -3.31
C ALA A 661 17.82 27.45 -4.57
N ASP A 662 16.54 27.58 -4.92
CA ASP A 662 16.11 28.30 -6.14
C ASP A 662 15.81 29.79 -5.92
N GLU A 663 15.86 30.31 -4.69
CA GLU A 663 15.59 31.73 -4.40
C GLU A 663 16.43 32.28 -3.23
N ASP A 664 17.75 32.49 -3.40
CA ASP A 664 18.34 33.76 -2.94
C ASP A 664 19.74 34.00 -3.52
N ASP A 665 19.88 35.20 -4.08
CA ASP A 665 21.11 35.77 -4.59
C ASP A 665 22.03 36.18 -3.42
N GLY A 666 23.33 35.95 -3.60
CA GLY A 666 24.46 36.36 -2.76
C GLY A 666 24.18 37.03 -1.40
N GLY A 667 24.17 36.24 -0.32
CA GLY A 667 24.32 36.77 1.03
C GLY A 667 24.24 35.69 2.10
N ASN A 668 25.26 35.61 2.97
CA ASN A 668 25.34 34.70 4.12
C ASN A 668 24.25 35.02 5.17
N ARG A 669 22.99 34.67 4.89
CA ARG A 669 21.85 34.81 5.79
C ARG A 669 21.45 33.43 6.33
N LYS A 670 21.51 33.29 7.64
CA LYS A 670 21.07 32.12 8.42
C LYS A 670 19.58 31.86 8.12
N ALA A 671 19.23 30.67 7.64
CA ALA A 671 17.84 30.30 7.32
C ALA A 671 16.91 30.45 8.55
N ASP A 672 15.77 31.12 8.40
CA ASP A 672 14.77 31.32 9.48
C ASP A 672 13.72 30.19 9.46
N TYR A 673 13.87 29.23 10.39
CA TYR A 673 12.91 28.12 10.57
C TYR A 673 11.79 28.42 11.57
N THR A 674 11.64 29.68 12.01
CA THR A 674 10.59 30.06 12.96
C THR A 674 9.21 29.80 12.37
N GLY A 675 8.35 29.04 13.06
CA GLY A 675 6.98 28.71 12.63
C GLY A 675 6.85 27.40 11.85
N TYR A 676 7.95 26.66 11.65
CA TYR A 676 7.91 25.31 11.08
C TYR A 676 7.34 24.32 12.09
N VAL A 677 6.65 23.28 11.61
CA VAL A 677 6.17 22.17 12.45
C VAL A 677 6.75 20.85 11.94
N LEU A 678 7.29 20.06 12.85
CA LEU A 678 7.94 18.79 12.57
C LEU A 678 7.11 17.64 13.17
N ALA A 679 6.70 16.68 12.36
CA ALA A 679 6.14 15.43 12.89
C ALA A 679 7.24 14.37 12.92
N LEU A 680 7.71 14.03 14.10
CA LEU A 680 8.86 13.14 14.32
C LEU A 680 8.42 11.75 14.78
N ASN A 681 8.79 10.72 14.03
CA ASN A 681 8.53 9.33 14.39
C ASN A 681 9.79 8.64 14.91
N GLY A 682 9.91 8.56 16.23
CA GLY A 682 11.05 7.96 16.92
C GLY A 682 11.41 6.55 16.48
N HIS A 683 10.40 5.68 16.36
CA HIS A 683 10.56 4.26 16.08
C HIS A 683 10.93 3.97 14.62
N LYS A 684 10.25 4.63 13.68
CA LYS A 684 10.49 4.44 12.23
C LYS A 684 11.55 5.41 11.67
N LYS A 685 12.12 6.29 12.50
CA LYS A 685 13.20 7.25 12.17
C LYS A 685 12.92 8.07 10.90
N TYR A 686 11.76 8.70 10.84
CA TYR A 686 11.43 9.66 9.79
C TYR A 686 10.80 10.92 10.38
N LEU A 687 10.82 12.00 9.61
CA LEU A 687 10.10 13.23 9.90
C LEU A 687 9.21 13.67 8.73
N CYS A 688 8.10 14.32 9.03
CA CYS A 688 7.34 15.11 8.06
C CYS A 688 7.49 16.59 8.41
N LEU A 689 7.61 17.44 7.39
CA LEU A 689 7.86 18.87 7.55
C LEU A 689 6.64 19.69 7.11
N PHE A 690 6.16 20.56 7.96
CA PHE A 690 5.24 21.64 7.62
C PHE A 690 6.02 22.93 7.42
N LYS A 691 5.87 23.55 6.24
CA LYS A 691 6.41 24.87 5.95
C LYS A 691 5.29 25.92 6.04
N PRO A 692 5.50 27.05 6.72
CA PRO A 692 4.53 28.15 6.75
C PRO A 692 4.37 28.75 5.35
N VAL A 693 3.15 28.83 4.83
CA VAL A 693 2.85 29.47 3.53
C VAL A 693 2.30 30.87 3.81
N TYR A 694 2.97 31.92 3.33
CA TYR A 694 2.47 33.28 3.49
C TYR A 694 1.30 33.54 2.54
N THR A 695 0.07 33.49 3.06
CA THR A 695 -1.11 34.01 2.36
C THR A 695 -1.16 35.52 2.61
N GLY A 696 -0.84 36.31 1.59
CA GLY A 696 -0.75 37.78 1.67
C GLY A 696 -2.08 38.51 1.82
N GLU A 697 -3.00 38.01 2.64
CA GLU A 697 -4.31 38.62 2.88
C GLU A 697 -4.35 39.24 4.29
N ASP A 698 -4.47 40.57 4.34
CA ASP A 698 -4.73 41.31 5.58
C ASP A 698 -6.21 41.09 5.99
N PRO A 699 -6.52 40.82 7.28
CA PRO A 699 -7.89 40.52 7.71
C PRO A 699 -8.78 41.75 7.95
N ASP A 700 -8.39 42.95 7.51
CA ASP A 700 -9.20 44.16 7.62
C ASP A 700 -9.59 44.70 6.23
N GLY A 701 -10.55 44.02 5.60
CA GLY A 701 -11.19 44.45 4.36
C GLY A 701 -12.69 44.12 4.36
N LYS A 702 -13.49 44.96 5.03
CA LYS A 702 -14.95 44.97 4.84
C LYS A 702 -15.29 45.63 3.50
N SER A 703 -15.96 44.90 2.62
CA SER A 703 -16.90 45.42 1.60
C SER A 703 -17.67 44.23 1.03
N SER A 704 -18.93 44.01 1.44
CA SER A 704 -20.15 44.50 0.77
C SER A 704 -20.27 44.02 -0.68
N GLU A 705 -21.28 43.18 -0.88
CA GLU A 705 -21.86 42.70 -2.14
C GLU A 705 -22.11 43.86 -3.13
N ASP A 706 -21.76 43.70 -4.41
CA ASP A 706 -22.73 43.65 -5.52
C ASP A 706 -22.09 43.49 -6.92
N GLU A 707 -22.76 42.66 -7.73
CA GLU A 707 -23.03 42.72 -9.19
C GLU A 707 -21.90 42.95 -10.25
N GLY A 708 -21.93 42.10 -11.30
CA GLY A 708 -21.71 42.56 -12.69
C GLY A 708 -20.49 42.04 -13.48
N ALA A 709 -20.75 41.07 -14.36
CA ALA A 709 -20.27 40.88 -15.74
C ALA A 709 -18.82 41.20 -16.21
N GLY A 710 -18.25 40.27 -17.01
CA GLY A 710 -17.60 40.62 -18.28
C GLY A 710 -16.06 40.53 -18.40
N SER A 711 -15.60 39.56 -19.20
CA SER A 711 -14.45 39.54 -20.13
C SER A 711 -13.13 40.31 -19.86
N GLY A 712 -12.01 39.61 -20.10
CA GLY A 712 -10.96 40.10 -21.01
C GLY A 712 -9.61 40.53 -20.41
N GLY A 713 -8.56 39.76 -20.73
CA GLY A 713 -7.36 40.27 -21.42
C GLY A 713 -6.38 41.26 -20.75
N ARG A 714 -5.21 40.71 -20.37
CA ARG A 714 -3.84 41.19 -20.65
C ARG A 714 -3.39 42.64 -20.31
N SER A 715 -2.36 42.65 -19.46
CA SER A 715 -1.06 43.38 -19.54
C SER A 715 -1.03 44.91 -19.49
N SER A 716 -0.15 45.47 -18.66
CA SER A 716 1.03 46.23 -19.13
C SER A 716 1.89 46.79 -17.99
N ARG A 717 3.17 46.92 -18.30
CA ARG A 717 4.34 47.35 -17.51
C ARG A 717 4.44 48.88 -17.31
N CYS A 718 5.44 49.23 -16.49
CA CYS A 718 6.20 50.50 -16.35
C CYS A 718 5.62 51.54 -15.39
N GLY A 719 6.38 52.30 -14.59
CA GLY A 719 7.83 52.44 -14.37
C GLY A 719 8.14 53.81 -13.72
N SER A 720 9.34 53.95 -13.11
CA SER A 720 10.04 55.19 -12.65
C SER A 720 9.57 55.83 -11.32
N ARG A 721 10.36 55.79 -10.22
CA ARG A 721 11.50 56.67 -9.78
C ARG A 721 11.09 58.10 -9.37
N ASP A 722 11.10 58.44 -8.08
CA ASP A 722 12.22 59.15 -7.39
C ASP A 722 11.90 59.58 -5.92
N ASP A 723 12.95 59.44 -5.09
CA ASP A 723 13.39 60.13 -3.87
C ASP A 723 12.47 60.48 -2.68
N HIS A 724 12.88 60.04 -1.46
CA HIS A 724 13.07 60.81 -0.21
C HIS A 724 13.74 59.93 0.89
N PRO A 725 14.72 60.44 1.70
CA PRO A 725 15.44 59.67 2.74
C PRO A 725 14.75 59.71 4.14
N PRO A 726 15.23 58.94 5.15
CA PRO A 726 14.35 58.16 6.00
C PRO A 726 13.91 58.85 7.31
N ARG A 727 12.66 58.60 7.72
CA ARG A 727 12.23 58.70 9.13
C ARG A 727 11.95 57.32 9.70
N ARG A 728 12.88 56.84 10.54
CA ARG A 728 12.71 55.63 11.36
C ARG A 728 11.77 55.88 12.55
N SER A 729 11.09 54.80 12.94
CA SER A 729 10.18 54.62 14.09
C SER A 729 8.76 55.16 13.82
N LYS A 730 7.67 54.40 13.83
CA LYS A 730 7.25 53.29 14.72
C LYS A 730 6.40 52.21 14.01
N ARG A 731 6.53 52.04 12.68
CA ARG A 731 5.67 51.13 11.89
C ARG A 731 6.18 49.69 11.74
N SER A 732 7.43 49.39 12.13
CA SER A 732 8.02 48.05 11.90
C SER A 732 7.60 46.97 12.88
N ARG A 733 7.12 47.32 14.09
CA ARG A 733 6.68 46.32 15.09
C ARG A 733 5.33 45.70 14.75
N SER A 734 4.41 46.41 14.10
CA SER A 734 3.09 45.85 13.76
C SER A 734 3.17 44.87 12.58
N LEU A 735 3.97 45.19 11.55
CA LEU A 735 4.18 44.34 10.37
C LEU A 735 4.86 43.00 10.70
N SER A 736 5.85 42.97 11.60
CA SER A 736 6.49 41.70 12.01
C SER A 736 5.53 40.78 12.78
N THR A 737 4.63 41.36 13.59
CA THR A 737 3.71 40.59 14.43
C THR A 737 2.56 40.00 13.59
N LEU A 738 2.07 40.75 12.59
CA LEU A 738 1.10 40.29 11.59
C LEU A 738 1.65 39.13 10.74
N GLN A 739 2.91 39.23 10.29
CA GLN A 739 3.58 38.14 9.57
C GLN A 739 3.74 36.85 10.41
N ILE A 740 4.00 36.98 11.72
CA ILE A 740 4.10 35.83 12.64
C ILE A 740 2.73 35.17 12.83
N HIS A 741 1.64 35.96 12.86
CA HIS A 741 0.30 35.42 13.04
C HIS A 741 -0.09 34.48 11.89
N HIS A 742 0.35 34.72 10.65
CA HIS A 742 -0.04 33.90 9.49
C HIS A 742 0.79 32.61 9.32
N LYS A 743 1.90 32.43 10.06
CA LYS A 743 2.81 31.28 9.86
C LYS A 743 2.16 29.90 10.09
N LEU A 744 1.13 29.79 10.94
CA LEU A 744 0.47 28.51 11.24
C LEU A 744 -0.87 28.32 10.52
N ASP A 745 -1.20 29.16 9.54
CA ASP A 745 -2.41 28.99 8.75
C ASP A 745 -2.35 27.68 7.95
N ARG A 746 -3.49 26.97 7.89
CA ARG A 746 -3.63 25.63 7.28
C ARG A 746 -2.89 24.50 7.99
N LEU A 747 -2.35 24.72 9.19
CA LEU A 747 -1.76 23.65 9.99
C LEU A 747 -2.78 22.53 10.29
N GLY A 748 -4.05 22.86 10.57
CA GLY A 748 -5.11 21.87 10.76
C GLY A 748 -5.26 20.91 9.57
N LEU A 749 -5.32 21.44 8.34
CA LEU A 749 -5.39 20.62 7.10
C LEU A 749 -4.14 19.76 6.89
N TRP A 750 -2.97 20.29 7.24
CA TRP A 750 -1.73 19.50 7.20
C TRP A 750 -1.75 18.36 8.23
N MET A 751 -2.30 18.59 9.42
CA MET A 751 -2.48 17.56 10.44
C MET A 751 -3.47 16.47 10.00
N GLU A 752 -4.55 16.81 9.30
CA GLU A 752 -5.47 15.81 8.72
C GLU A 752 -4.74 14.90 7.72
N ARG A 753 -3.98 15.49 6.79
CA ARG A 753 -3.17 14.74 5.81
C ARG A 753 -2.06 13.90 6.47
N LEU A 754 -1.50 14.38 7.59
CA LEU A 754 -0.55 13.62 8.40
C LEU A 754 -1.21 12.35 8.96
N MET A 755 -2.45 12.46 9.46
CA MET A 755 -3.22 11.34 10.00
C MET A 755 -3.69 10.36 8.92
N GLU A 756 -4.02 10.85 7.73
CA GLU A 756 -4.30 10.02 6.54
C GLU A 756 -3.04 9.31 6.01
N GLY A 757 -1.86 9.77 6.42
CA GLY A 757 -0.57 9.20 6.00
C GLY A 757 -0.15 9.59 4.59
N THR A 758 -0.73 10.64 4.00
CA THR A 758 -0.49 11.10 2.62
C THR A 758 0.70 12.06 2.48
N LEU A 759 1.30 12.49 3.60
CA LEU A 759 2.45 13.39 3.61
C LEU A 759 3.78 12.68 3.27
N HIS A 760 4.67 13.44 2.63
CA HIS A 760 6.03 13.00 2.33
C HIS A 760 6.86 12.81 3.61
N ARG A 761 7.63 11.72 3.66
CA ARG A 761 8.41 11.31 4.85
C ARG A 761 9.90 11.35 4.52
N TYR A 762 10.63 12.18 5.25
CA TYR A 762 12.08 12.26 5.16
C TYR A 762 12.69 11.29 6.17
N TYR A 763 13.37 10.25 5.68
CA TYR A 763 14.02 9.25 6.52
C TYR A 763 15.40 9.74 6.94
N ILE A 764 15.72 9.55 8.22
CA ILE A 764 17.03 9.92 8.76
C ILE A 764 17.77 8.66 9.26
N PRO A 765 19.08 8.55 9.05
CA PRO A 765 19.86 7.39 9.47
C PRO A 765 19.90 7.26 11.01
N THR A 766 20.09 8.39 11.69
CA THR A 766 20.17 8.49 13.15
C THR A 766 19.59 9.82 13.63
N TRP A 767 19.01 9.84 14.83
CA TRP A 767 18.58 11.09 15.46
C TRP A 767 19.81 11.84 15.99
N PRO A 768 19.90 13.19 15.87
CA PRO A 768 21.04 13.94 16.37
C PRO A 768 21.22 13.75 17.88
N GLY A 769 22.47 13.61 18.34
CA GLY A 769 22.78 13.29 19.74
C GLY A 769 22.39 14.40 20.74
N LEU A 770 22.28 14.00 22.02
CA LEU A 770 21.95 14.85 23.16
C LEU A 770 22.94 16.02 23.35
N ASP A 771 24.19 15.80 22.97
CA ASP A 771 25.30 16.76 22.96
C ASP A 771 25.04 17.98 22.07
N LYS A 772 24.12 17.87 21.10
CA LYS A 772 23.73 18.98 20.20
C LYS A 772 22.47 19.72 20.64
N ILE A 773 21.77 19.24 21.67
CA ILE A 773 20.58 19.90 22.24
C ILE A 773 21.02 20.92 23.30
N THR A 774 22.02 20.61 24.11
CA THR A 774 22.54 21.56 25.11
C THR A 774 23.82 22.22 24.63
N PRO A 775 23.84 23.50 24.22
CA PRO A 775 25.09 24.22 24.07
C PRO A 775 25.80 24.23 25.43
N GLY A 776 27.07 23.83 25.43
CA GLY A 776 27.80 23.35 26.60
C GLY A 776 27.66 24.16 27.89
N LYS A 777 27.66 23.44 29.00
CA LYS A 777 28.33 23.91 30.21
C LYS A 777 29.84 23.71 30.05
#